data_AF-A0A286DLQ1-F1
#
_entry.id   AF-A0A286DLQ1-F1
#
_cell.length_a   1.000
_cell.length_b   1.000
_cell.length_c   1.000
_cell.angle_alpha   90.00
_cell.angle_beta   90.00
_cell.angle_gamma   90.00
#
_symmetry.space_group_name_H-M   'P 1'
#
loop_
_entity.id
_entity.type
_entity.pdbx_description
1 polymer ?
#
loop_
_entity_poly.entity_id
_entity_poly.type
_entity_poly.pdbx_seq_one_letter_code
_entity_poly.pdbx_strand_id
1 'polypeptide(L)'
;MHVRPRARRRRLPAATLGVSLVAAVVLPIGAAQAAPEDELPPQEPGVTLRAFDVGLELEQICQLTEGQTPNIDVLRPTVDWESDEDFGGIGNNFVAHVIGNIHVPDDGTYDFRLISDDGSRLYLDDQEIIVNDQRQPPTAVDGTAELTAGAHALRIEYFQGAYDKALRLEWSPPGQEEFELVPESALTTDEGVTRVTSPGVKSCSDVDASPGDGAPLAGVHPDYEVTDLRPEGYEPRITGMDWFDDGRMVITTWAGRESFDGAVEIVDGTVGEDADPADVTTEVVATDMNEPQGVLVEDGEVVVAEKHQLSRLIDADGDGVYEDKEALATWPSGGTYHEFGFGLLADEEYYYLNLSVAITPGGRTTVPQHVENRGTSVRIVKETGELEYVAGGLRTPNGIGWGPEGEVFVTDNQGDWLPSSKLVEIEEGAFYNHYTTPPGPFDDQPVTEPVLWLPHGEISNSPTNPVVVEEGPFAGQLVFGDVTYGGIQRAYLEEVDGRKQGAVFRMTQGLESGVSRLAIGPDGSFYVGGIGGGGNWEQPGKFPYGLQKLTRTSDDAMDILSMEVTESGFDLTYTKPVAADVVENAAERYEVEQWSYTPTQQYGGEKRNEEVLAVTGASVSDDGRTVSLEIPGLREDRVAHVRSPRPFEAADGTELWSTEAWYTVHTIPNYEEPPNEIGVYEAENGTLAGLADIDDEHAHHTGGGYVDGFDNIGAQLTWDVRVDEAGTYPVTFRYANGPNPYVGTKTISLDVNGEDKGQIAVETTEVWNAWADHVEQLELREGNNTITVSAGEDDDRHVNWDHLRIQQEPCAPAQPDEGYRMLFDGTEGSLADWDMAAPGDFIHQADCTIRSVGGLGLLTHPEEFTDYRLKLDWKMGGDDNSGVHIGVPDPQGDPEARNQGFEVQIDATDEPEKTTGAIYNFQGADIAARDEALNPPGEWNSYEIVVEDLRVQVYLNGVLINDFDTEGADPERDLSSGRVGLQNHHTGSDVWFRDVQVMPLA
;
A
#
# COMPACT_ATOMS: atom_id res chain seq x y z
N MET A 1 6.42 68.56 22.65
CA MET A 1 7.83 68.20 22.40
C MET A 1 7.80 67.18 21.27
N HIS A 2 8.36 67.57 20.13
CA HIS A 2 8.46 66.97 18.77
C HIS A 2 7.52 65.83 18.33
N VAL A 3 6.76 66.16 17.26
CA VAL A 3 5.66 65.44 16.61
C VAL A 3 6.16 64.77 15.31
N ARG A 4 5.54 63.63 14.93
CA ARG A 4 5.68 62.83 13.68
C ARG A 4 5.86 63.66 12.39
N PRO A 5 6.42 63.07 11.30
CA PRO A 5 5.53 62.80 10.15
C PRO A 5 5.85 61.62 9.20
N ARG A 6 4.79 61.31 8.43
CA ARG A 6 4.55 60.40 7.29
C ARG A 6 5.59 60.42 6.14
N ALA A 7 5.80 59.26 5.52
CA ALA A 7 6.46 59.09 4.22
C ALA A 7 5.46 59.25 3.03
N ARG A 8 5.92 59.91 1.96
CA ARG A 8 5.21 60.12 0.68
C ARG A 8 6.05 59.54 -0.46
N ARG A 9 5.39 58.81 -1.36
CA ARG A 9 5.85 58.30 -2.66
C ARG A 9 6.56 59.37 -3.52
N ARG A 10 7.62 58.96 -4.23
CA ARG A 10 8.12 59.64 -5.44
C ARG A 10 8.46 58.62 -6.53
N ARG A 11 7.82 58.79 -7.70
CA ARG A 11 8.14 58.20 -9.01
C ARG A 11 9.39 58.87 -9.61
N LEU A 12 10.16 58.13 -10.42
CA LEU A 12 11.15 58.60 -11.41
C LEU A 12 11.38 57.45 -12.45
N PRO A 13 11.96 57.69 -13.64
CA PRO A 13 11.25 57.59 -14.92
C PRO A 13 11.80 56.53 -15.89
N ALA A 14 11.08 56.34 -17.00
CA ALA A 14 11.43 55.48 -18.14
C ALA A 14 12.74 55.91 -18.84
N ALA A 15 13.56 54.93 -19.22
CA ALA A 15 14.67 55.08 -20.16
C ALA A 15 14.80 53.82 -21.06
N THR A 16 14.43 54.02 -22.32
CA THR A 16 14.94 53.44 -23.58
C THR A 16 15.73 52.11 -23.56
N LEU A 17 15.17 51.11 -24.26
CA LEU A 17 15.83 49.87 -24.72
C LEU A 17 17.04 50.19 -25.63
N GLY A 18 18.21 49.70 -25.23
CA GLY A 18 19.35 49.47 -26.11
C GLY A 18 19.54 47.97 -26.29
N VAL A 19 19.37 47.47 -27.51
CA VAL A 19 19.69 46.09 -27.89
C VAL A 19 21.20 45.88 -27.73
N SER A 20 21.60 45.08 -26.75
CA SER A 20 22.96 44.52 -26.66
C SER A 20 22.90 43.10 -27.19
N LEU A 21 23.61 42.82 -28.29
CA LEU A 21 23.94 41.46 -28.69
C LEU A 21 24.78 40.83 -27.57
N VAL A 22 24.18 39.91 -26.81
CA VAL A 22 24.93 38.93 -26.03
C VAL A 22 25.27 37.82 -27.01
N ALA A 23 26.55 37.70 -27.38
CA ALA A 23 27.03 36.49 -28.01
C ALA A 23 26.95 35.37 -26.97
N ALA A 24 26.05 34.41 -27.17
CA ALA A 24 26.07 33.16 -26.45
C ALA A 24 27.41 32.48 -26.73
N VAL A 25 28.23 32.33 -25.69
CA VAL A 25 29.34 31.38 -25.73
C VAL A 25 28.70 30.01 -25.61
N VAL A 26 28.49 29.36 -26.75
CA VAL A 26 28.21 27.92 -26.79
C VAL A 26 29.52 27.26 -26.41
N LEU A 27 29.61 26.78 -25.17
CA LEU A 27 30.62 25.78 -24.82
C LEU A 27 30.31 24.53 -25.65
N PRO A 28 31.29 23.91 -26.33
CA PRO A 28 31.05 22.62 -26.95
C PRO A 28 30.69 21.64 -25.83
N ILE A 29 29.50 21.04 -25.92
CA ILE A 29 29.17 19.84 -25.16
C ILE A 29 30.19 18.80 -25.63
N GLY A 30 31.08 18.37 -24.72
CA GLY A 30 32.03 17.30 -25.02
C GLY A 30 31.26 15.98 -25.22
N ALA A 31 31.82 15.06 -26.00
CA ALA A 31 31.26 13.71 -26.12
C ALA A 31 31.09 13.08 -24.72
N ALA A 32 29.96 12.41 -24.49
CA ALA A 32 29.75 11.64 -23.28
C ALA A 32 30.81 10.53 -23.24
N GLN A 33 31.47 10.37 -22.10
CA GLN A 33 32.56 9.41 -21.94
C GLN A 33 31.98 8.10 -21.45
N ALA A 34 32.34 7.01 -22.14
CA ALA A 34 31.97 5.66 -21.74
C ALA A 34 32.50 5.34 -20.34
N ALA A 35 31.73 4.57 -19.58
CA ALA A 35 32.18 4.00 -18.32
C ALA A 35 33.39 3.08 -18.57
N PRO A 36 34.43 3.09 -17.72
CA PRO A 36 35.50 2.10 -17.79
C PRO A 36 34.92 0.69 -17.59
N GLU A 37 35.27 -0.27 -18.46
CA GLU A 37 34.81 -1.67 -18.33
C GLU A 37 35.15 -2.28 -16.96
N ASP A 38 36.24 -1.85 -16.31
CA ASP A 38 36.66 -2.31 -14.98
C ASP A 38 35.81 -1.74 -13.82
N GLU A 39 34.93 -0.75 -14.08
CA GLU A 39 34.05 -0.12 -13.08
C GLU A 39 32.61 -0.65 -13.12
N LEU A 40 32.21 -1.38 -14.17
CA LEU A 40 30.90 -2.01 -14.23
C LEU A 40 30.88 -3.33 -13.43
N PRO A 41 29.81 -3.62 -12.68
CA PRO A 41 29.62 -4.94 -12.09
C PRO A 41 29.51 -6.01 -13.20
N PRO A 42 29.63 -7.32 -12.89
CA PRO A 42 29.40 -8.38 -13.87
C PRO A 42 28.12 -8.15 -14.68
N GLN A 43 28.19 -8.35 -16.00
CA GLN A 43 27.11 -7.98 -16.94
C GLN A 43 26.57 -9.20 -17.69
N GLU A 44 25.25 -9.26 -17.91
CA GLU A 44 24.54 -10.22 -18.77
C GLU A 44 23.86 -9.53 -19.97
N PRO A 45 23.68 -10.21 -21.13
CA PRO A 45 23.04 -9.62 -22.31
C PRO A 45 21.57 -9.22 -22.08
N GLY A 46 21.17 -8.07 -22.64
CA GLY A 46 19.80 -7.54 -22.57
C GLY A 46 19.64 -6.31 -21.66
N VAL A 47 18.41 -5.99 -21.31
CA VAL A 47 18.02 -4.88 -20.42
C VAL A 47 17.05 -5.36 -19.34
N THR A 48 17.08 -4.72 -18.18
CA THR A 48 16.08 -4.94 -17.13
C THR A 48 14.85 -4.07 -17.41
N LEU A 49 13.66 -4.67 -17.54
CA LEU A 49 12.36 -3.99 -17.53
C LEU A 49 11.79 -4.03 -16.12
N ARG A 50 11.48 -2.86 -15.56
CA ARG A 50 10.66 -2.71 -14.35
C ARG A 50 9.35 -2.03 -14.70
N ALA A 51 8.20 -2.59 -14.32
CA ALA A 51 6.89 -1.97 -14.53
C ALA A 51 6.14 -1.80 -13.21
N PHE A 52 5.44 -0.67 -13.09
CA PHE A 52 4.76 -0.18 -11.90
C PHE A 52 3.31 0.12 -12.28
N ASP A 53 2.38 -0.70 -11.80
CA ASP A 53 0.96 -0.44 -11.95
C ASP A 53 0.61 0.78 -11.12
N VAL A 54 0.16 1.85 -11.75
CA VAL A 54 -0.21 3.08 -11.03
C VAL A 54 -1.73 3.23 -10.92
N GLY A 55 -2.52 2.33 -11.49
CA GLY A 55 -3.99 2.37 -11.46
C GLY A 55 -4.64 3.61 -12.09
N LEU A 56 -3.82 4.53 -12.61
CA LEU A 56 -4.23 5.85 -13.11
C LEU A 56 -4.04 5.93 -14.62
N GLU A 57 -5.03 6.48 -15.30
CA GLU A 57 -4.90 6.84 -16.72
C GLU A 57 -4.05 8.11 -16.83
N LEU A 58 -2.77 7.93 -17.18
CA LEU A 58 -1.80 9.02 -17.26
C LEU A 58 -1.91 9.80 -18.57
N GLU A 59 -1.70 11.11 -18.50
CA GLU A 59 -1.54 11.98 -19.68
C GLU A 59 -0.06 12.21 -20.04
N GLN A 60 0.82 12.03 -19.06
CA GLN A 60 2.29 12.13 -19.14
C GLN A 60 2.91 11.24 -18.07
N ILE A 61 4.20 10.91 -18.20
CA ILE A 61 4.98 10.15 -17.21
C ILE A 61 4.88 10.85 -15.86
N CYS A 62 4.38 10.14 -14.86
CA CYS A 62 4.40 10.60 -13.48
C CYS A 62 5.75 10.28 -12.84
N GLN A 63 6.13 11.04 -11.81
CA GLN A 63 7.26 10.67 -10.97
C GLN A 63 6.78 9.64 -9.95
N LEU A 64 7.36 8.44 -9.97
CA LEU A 64 7.06 7.42 -8.95
C LEU A 64 7.60 7.88 -7.59
N THR A 65 6.83 7.64 -6.53
CA THR A 65 7.33 7.80 -5.16
C THR A 65 8.55 6.90 -4.95
N GLU A 66 9.59 7.45 -4.34
CA GLU A 66 10.90 6.80 -4.19
C GLU A 66 10.81 5.52 -3.33
N GLY A 67 11.58 4.49 -3.68
CA GLY A 67 11.70 3.26 -2.88
C GLY A 67 10.64 2.18 -3.14
N GLN A 68 9.69 2.43 -4.05
CA GLN A 68 8.66 1.44 -4.39
C GLN A 68 9.23 0.22 -5.15
N THR A 69 8.83 -0.98 -4.74
CA THR A 69 9.14 -2.24 -5.43
C THR A 69 8.24 -2.39 -6.66
N PRO A 70 8.76 -2.73 -7.86
CA PRO A 70 7.93 -2.85 -9.07
C PRO A 70 6.98 -4.05 -9.04
N ASN A 71 5.89 -3.99 -9.81
CA ASN A 71 4.99 -5.12 -10.04
C ASN A 71 5.66 -6.19 -10.91
N ILE A 72 6.47 -5.76 -11.89
CA ILE A 72 7.23 -6.60 -12.81
C ILE A 72 8.71 -6.21 -12.76
N ASP A 73 9.62 -7.18 -12.64
CA ASP A 73 11.08 -7.00 -12.86
C ASP A 73 11.63 -8.20 -13.67
N VAL A 74 11.91 -7.97 -14.94
CA VAL A 74 12.25 -9.03 -15.90
C VAL A 74 13.37 -8.63 -16.85
N LEU A 75 14.21 -9.61 -17.24
CA LEU A 75 15.22 -9.44 -18.29
C LEU A 75 14.55 -9.50 -19.67
N ARG A 76 14.97 -8.62 -20.58
CA ARG A 76 14.54 -8.58 -21.98
C ARG A 76 15.74 -8.49 -22.92
N PRO A 77 15.78 -9.29 -24.01
CA PRO A 77 16.93 -9.32 -24.91
C PRO A 77 17.05 -8.03 -25.75
N THR A 78 15.93 -7.41 -26.10
CA THR A 78 15.83 -6.19 -26.91
C THR A 78 14.66 -5.34 -26.44
N VAL A 79 14.60 -4.06 -26.86
CA VAL A 79 13.45 -3.17 -26.66
C VAL A 79 12.65 -3.11 -27.96
N ASP A 80 11.71 -4.04 -28.10
CA ASP A 80 10.79 -4.17 -29.24
C ASP A 80 9.52 -4.89 -28.76
N TRP A 81 8.63 -4.15 -28.11
CA TRP A 81 7.54 -4.70 -27.29
C TRP A 81 6.20 -4.11 -27.73
N GLU A 82 5.19 -4.97 -27.92
CA GLU A 82 3.86 -4.57 -28.42
C GLU A 82 2.71 -5.30 -27.68
N SER A 83 3.02 -6.14 -26.68
CA SER A 83 2.04 -6.97 -25.96
C SER A 83 2.25 -7.01 -24.46
N ASP A 84 1.22 -7.37 -23.70
CA ASP A 84 1.32 -7.53 -22.24
C ASP A 84 2.45 -8.49 -21.86
N GLU A 85 2.61 -9.62 -22.57
CA GLU A 85 3.70 -10.58 -22.34
C GLU A 85 5.08 -9.93 -22.51
N ASP A 86 5.25 -9.06 -23.51
CA ASP A 86 6.49 -8.31 -23.70
C ASP A 86 6.76 -7.39 -22.50
N PHE A 87 5.73 -6.80 -21.89
CA PHE A 87 5.83 -6.00 -20.68
C PHE A 87 5.77 -6.82 -19.37
N GLY A 88 5.87 -8.16 -19.46
CA GLY A 88 5.92 -9.05 -18.29
C GLY A 88 4.56 -9.44 -17.71
N GLY A 89 3.50 -9.25 -18.48
CA GLY A 89 2.12 -9.60 -18.15
C GLY A 89 1.29 -8.43 -17.62
N ILE A 90 1.88 -7.23 -17.49
CA ILE A 90 1.16 -6.05 -16.99
C ILE A 90 0.21 -5.49 -18.06
N GLY A 91 -1.01 -5.17 -17.62
CA GLY A 91 -2.07 -4.59 -18.44
C GLY A 91 -1.84 -3.10 -18.70
N ASN A 92 -2.87 -2.28 -18.53
CA ASN A 92 -2.84 -0.84 -18.81
C ASN A 92 -2.51 -0.03 -17.55
N ASN A 93 -2.37 1.29 -17.69
CA ASN A 93 -2.19 2.24 -16.58
C ASN A 93 -0.92 1.99 -15.75
N PHE A 94 0.22 1.85 -16.43
CA PHE A 94 1.51 1.61 -15.77
C PHE A 94 2.60 2.59 -16.22
N VAL A 95 3.61 2.73 -15.36
CA VAL A 95 4.91 3.33 -15.69
C VAL A 95 5.94 2.22 -15.79
N ALA A 96 6.86 2.29 -16.75
CA ALA A 96 7.97 1.36 -16.87
C ALA A 96 9.32 2.06 -17.00
N HIS A 97 10.33 1.43 -16.39
CA HIS A 97 11.73 1.79 -16.53
C HIS A 97 12.48 0.65 -17.23
N VAL A 98 13.15 0.98 -18.33
CA VAL A 98 14.09 0.08 -19.01
C VAL A 98 15.50 0.52 -18.66
N ILE A 99 16.27 -0.36 -18.00
CA ILE A 99 17.56 -0.03 -17.40
C ILE A 99 18.62 -1.00 -17.91
N GLY A 100 19.78 -0.48 -18.30
CA GLY A 100 20.94 -1.27 -18.68
C GLY A 100 22.09 -0.40 -19.17
N ASN A 101 22.93 -0.98 -20.01
CA ASN A 101 24.03 -0.32 -20.68
C ASN A 101 23.91 -0.57 -22.19
N ILE A 102 24.17 0.47 -22.99
CA ILE A 102 24.32 0.36 -24.43
C ILE A 102 25.80 0.42 -24.81
N HIS A 103 26.27 -0.57 -25.56
CA HIS A 103 27.65 -0.68 -26.02
C HIS A 103 27.78 -0.16 -27.44
N VAL A 104 28.57 0.90 -27.62
CA VAL A 104 28.84 1.50 -28.92
C VAL A 104 30.26 1.16 -29.39
N PRO A 105 30.46 0.67 -30.63
CA PRO A 105 31.76 0.14 -31.06
C PRO A 105 32.77 1.21 -31.49
N ASP A 106 32.29 2.37 -31.93
CA ASP A 106 33.10 3.43 -32.52
C ASP A 106 32.70 4.80 -31.92
N ASP A 107 33.69 5.68 -31.72
CA ASP A 107 33.45 7.09 -31.39
C ASP A 107 32.63 7.76 -32.52
N GLY A 108 31.61 8.53 -32.16
CA GLY A 108 30.94 9.41 -33.11
C GLY A 108 29.49 9.78 -32.75
N THR A 109 28.82 10.37 -33.73
CA THR A 109 27.41 10.74 -33.66
C THR A 109 26.52 9.52 -33.91
N TYR A 110 25.70 9.17 -32.92
CA TYR A 110 24.64 8.17 -33.05
C TYR A 110 23.29 8.88 -33.04
N ASP A 111 22.44 8.54 -34.00
CA ASP A 111 21.02 8.91 -33.95
C ASP A 111 20.24 7.75 -33.33
N PHE A 112 19.36 8.07 -32.39
CA PHE A 112 18.45 7.14 -31.73
C PHE A 112 17.02 7.46 -32.13
N ARG A 113 16.19 6.43 -32.23
CA ARG A 113 14.75 6.55 -32.43
C ARG A 113 14.04 5.75 -31.36
N LEU A 114 13.13 6.39 -30.66
CA LEU A 114 12.23 5.74 -29.74
C LEU A 114 10.81 5.82 -30.30
N ILE A 115 10.16 4.67 -30.43
CA ILE A 115 8.77 4.55 -30.86
C ILE A 115 7.97 4.14 -29.64
N SER A 116 7.02 4.97 -29.21
CA SER A 116 6.14 4.65 -28.07
C SER A 116 4.67 4.90 -28.39
N ASP A 117 3.80 3.98 -27.98
CA ASP A 117 2.38 4.26 -27.74
C ASP A 117 2.27 4.94 -26.37
N ASP A 118 1.59 6.08 -26.31
CA ASP A 118 1.68 7.04 -25.22
C ASP A 118 3.12 7.57 -24.99
N GLY A 119 3.51 7.77 -23.73
CA GLY A 119 4.65 8.61 -23.39
C GLY A 119 5.95 7.86 -23.16
N SER A 120 7.07 8.44 -23.61
CA SER A 120 8.40 7.92 -23.29
C SER A 120 9.50 8.99 -23.23
N ARG A 121 10.59 8.69 -22.53
CA ARG A 121 11.83 9.49 -22.46
C ARG A 121 13.06 8.58 -22.55
N LEU A 122 14.11 9.02 -23.25
CA LEU A 122 15.38 8.30 -23.36
C LEU A 122 16.52 9.13 -22.75
N TYR A 123 17.29 8.48 -21.88
CA TYR A 123 18.49 9.01 -21.26
C TYR A 123 19.71 8.14 -21.61
N LEU A 124 20.83 8.79 -21.92
CA LEU A 124 22.15 8.19 -22.03
C LEU A 124 23.13 8.93 -21.12
N ASP A 125 23.80 8.21 -20.21
CA ASP A 125 24.69 8.80 -19.18
C ASP A 125 24.04 9.98 -18.44
N ASP A 126 22.81 9.77 -17.97
CA ASP A 126 21.93 10.78 -17.32
C ASP A 126 21.55 11.99 -18.19
N GLN A 127 21.97 12.03 -19.46
CA GLN A 127 21.58 13.06 -20.40
C GLN A 127 20.30 12.66 -21.14
N GLU A 128 19.24 13.44 -20.99
CA GLU A 128 18.00 13.30 -21.75
C GLU A 128 18.23 13.64 -23.23
N ILE A 129 17.95 12.68 -24.12
CA ILE A 129 18.13 12.86 -25.58
C ILE A 129 16.83 12.73 -26.38
N ILE A 130 15.79 12.10 -25.83
CA ILE A 130 14.45 12.04 -26.44
C ILE A 130 13.40 12.32 -25.35
N VAL A 131 12.42 13.17 -25.69
CA VAL A 131 11.20 13.38 -24.92
C VAL A 131 10.02 13.21 -25.86
N ASN A 132 9.20 12.20 -25.58
CA ASN A 132 7.97 11.88 -26.28
C ASN A 132 6.85 11.69 -25.26
N ASP A 133 6.71 12.62 -24.32
CA ASP A 133 5.95 12.43 -23.08
C ASP A 133 4.52 12.99 -23.16
N GLN A 134 3.64 12.26 -23.83
CA GLN A 134 2.22 12.60 -23.98
C GLN A 134 1.43 11.37 -24.39
N ARG A 135 0.13 11.37 -24.11
CA ARG A 135 -0.82 10.37 -24.60
C ARG A 135 -1.00 10.44 -26.13
N GLN A 136 -0.81 9.35 -26.85
CA GLN A 136 -0.78 9.32 -28.33
C GLN A 136 -0.68 7.90 -28.89
N PRO A 137 -1.08 7.64 -30.16
CA PRO A 137 -0.78 6.37 -30.82
C PRO A 137 0.74 6.18 -31.03
N PRO A 138 1.22 4.95 -31.39
CA PRO A 138 2.63 4.67 -31.58
C PRO A 138 3.33 5.68 -32.48
N THR A 139 4.22 6.49 -31.90
CA THR A 139 4.87 7.63 -32.54
C THR A 139 6.38 7.55 -32.39
N ALA A 140 7.09 7.75 -33.51
CA ALA A 140 8.55 7.75 -33.54
C ALA A 140 9.10 9.16 -33.28
N VAL A 141 10.03 9.27 -32.32
CA VAL A 141 10.80 10.49 -32.06
C VAL A 141 12.29 10.16 -32.13
N ASP A 142 13.06 11.04 -32.76
CA ASP A 142 14.49 10.87 -32.99
C ASP A 142 15.29 11.80 -32.06
N GLY A 143 16.40 11.31 -31.52
CA GLY A 143 17.38 12.06 -30.73
C GLY A 143 18.80 11.76 -31.19
N THR A 144 19.76 12.61 -30.84
CA THR A 144 21.15 12.46 -31.28
C THR A 144 22.09 12.60 -30.09
N ALA A 145 23.10 11.72 -30.01
CA ALA A 145 24.16 11.78 -29.00
C ALA A 145 25.55 11.63 -29.63
N GLU A 146 26.53 12.34 -29.06
CA GLU A 146 27.96 12.15 -29.36
C GLU A 146 28.56 11.24 -28.29
N LEU A 147 28.95 10.04 -28.68
CA LEU A 147 29.39 8.98 -27.79
C LEU A 147 30.82 8.54 -28.10
N THR A 148 31.58 8.14 -27.09
CA THR A 148 32.87 7.45 -27.24
C THR A 148 32.66 5.94 -27.29
N ALA A 149 33.54 5.18 -27.95
CA ALA A 149 33.46 3.73 -27.94
C ALA A 149 33.48 3.16 -26.51
N GLY A 150 32.54 2.27 -26.20
CA GLY A 150 32.40 1.64 -24.88
C GLY A 150 30.94 1.55 -24.41
N ALA A 151 30.77 1.27 -23.12
CA ALA A 151 29.47 1.17 -22.46
C ALA A 151 28.96 2.54 -22.00
N HIS A 152 27.69 2.81 -22.25
CA HIS A 152 26.97 4.00 -21.81
C HIS A 152 25.71 3.58 -21.04
N ALA A 153 25.42 4.26 -19.93
CA ALA A 153 24.23 3.96 -19.13
C ALA A 153 22.98 4.26 -19.96
N LEU A 154 22.08 3.29 -20.10
CA LEU A 154 20.82 3.38 -20.84
C LEU A 154 19.65 3.39 -19.85
N ARG A 155 18.80 4.40 -19.96
CA ARG A 155 17.53 4.46 -19.23
C ARG A 155 16.40 4.95 -20.13
N ILE A 156 15.32 4.19 -20.21
CA ILE A 156 14.05 4.61 -20.84
C ILE A 156 12.99 4.69 -19.76
N GLU A 157 12.28 5.81 -19.69
CA GLU A 157 11.01 5.90 -18.97
C GLU A 157 9.88 5.79 -19.99
N TYR A 158 8.82 5.07 -19.63
CA TYR A 158 7.67 4.80 -20.47
C TYR A 158 6.41 4.85 -19.62
N PHE A 159 5.31 5.36 -20.14
CA PHE A 159 3.99 5.11 -19.55
C PHE A 159 3.03 4.59 -20.61
N GLN A 160 2.11 3.76 -20.15
CA GLN A 160 1.01 3.22 -20.95
C GLN A 160 -0.32 3.52 -20.27
N GLY A 161 -1.20 4.22 -20.97
CA GLY A 161 -2.60 4.39 -20.57
C GLY A 161 -3.46 3.23 -21.07
N ALA A 162 -4.69 3.52 -21.49
CA ALA A 162 -5.60 2.52 -22.04
C ALA A 162 -5.27 2.11 -23.50
N TYR A 163 -5.77 0.93 -23.91
CA TYR A 163 -5.72 0.37 -25.27
C TYR A 163 -4.38 -0.28 -25.67
N ASP A 164 -3.95 -0.10 -26.93
CA ASP A 164 -2.75 -0.71 -27.48
C ASP A 164 -1.50 -0.11 -26.80
N LYS A 165 -0.39 -0.87 -26.80
CA LYS A 165 0.91 -0.45 -26.25
C LYS A 165 2.04 -0.78 -27.19
N ALA A 166 3.08 0.05 -27.20
CA ALA A 166 4.27 -0.18 -28.01
C ALA A 166 5.48 0.53 -27.42
N LEU A 167 6.63 -0.13 -27.40
CA LEU A 167 7.92 0.48 -27.12
C LEU A 167 9.03 -0.17 -27.97
N ARG A 168 9.68 0.60 -28.84
CA ARG A 168 10.79 0.13 -29.68
C ARG A 168 11.97 1.11 -29.69
N LEU A 169 13.18 0.63 -29.43
CA LEU A 169 14.42 1.39 -29.51
C LEU A 169 15.24 1.03 -30.75
N GLU A 170 15.46 2.01 -31.63
CA GLU A 170 16.29 1.89 -32.82
C GLU A 170 17.48 2.86 -32.75
N TRP A 171 18.55 2.56 -33.49
CA TRP A 171 19.70 3.45 -33.64
C TRP A 171 20.17 3.53 -35.11
N SER A 172 20.96 4.55 -35.42
CA SER A 172 21.71 4.69 -36.66
C SER A 172 23.16 5.06 -36.29
N PRO A 173 24.08 4.08 -36.27
CA PRO A 173 25.48 4.31 -35.92
C PRO A 173 26.22 5.26 -36.88
N PRO A 174 27.40 5.79 -36.49
CA PRO A 174 28.19 6.72 -37.29
C PRO A 174 28.42 6.21 -38.73
N GLY A 175 27.93 6.97 -39.71
CA GLY A 175 28.09 6.65 -41.13
C GLY A 175 27.02 5.71 -41.71
N GLN A 176 26.01 5.33 -40.92
CA GLN A 176 24.77 4.72 -41.39
C GLN A 176 23.68 5.80 -41.59
N GLU A 177 22.74 5.55 -42.51
CA GLU A 177 21.61 6.46 -42.81
C GLU A 177 20.24 5.85 -42.45
N GLU A 178 20.19 4.55 -42.17
CA GLU A 178 18.95 3.82 -41.84
C GLU A 178 18.96 3.44 -40.36
N PHE A 179 17.82 3.63 -39.70
CA PHE A 179 17.60 3.13 -38.35
C PHE A 179 17.44 1.61 -38.37
N GLU A 180 18.08 0.94 -37.43
CA GLU A 180 17.90 -0.48 -37.15
C GLU A 180 17.60 -0.70 -35.66
N LEU A 181 16.88 -1.78 -35.34
CA LEU A 181 16.65 -2.19 -33.96
C LEU A 181 18.00 -2.35 -33.24
N VAL A 182 18.13 -1.77 -32.05
CA VAL A 182 19.34 -1.96 -31.23
C VAL A 182 19.45 -3.45 -30.89
N PRO A 183 20.51 -4.15 -31.33
CA PRO A 183 20.61 -5.59 -31.14
C PRO A 183 20.93 -5.94 -29.68
N GLU A 184 20.53 -7.13 -29.22
CA GLU A 184 20.88 -7.68 -27.90
C GLU A 184 22.40 -7.64 -27.65
N SER A 185 23.22 -7.84 -28.70
CA SER A 185 24.68 -7.78 -28.58
C SER A 185 25.23 -6.39 -28.22
N ALA A 186 24.42 -5.34 -28.30
CA ALA A 186 24.75 -3.99 -27.89
C ALA A 186 24.14 -3.62 -26.53
N LEU A 187 23.38 -4.51 -25.89
CA LEU A 187 22.68 -4.25 -24.63
C LEU A 187 23.19 -5.20 -23.54
N THR A 188 23.48 -4.65 -22.36
CA THR A 188 23.73 -5.46 -21.17
C THR A 188 23.05 -4.87 -19.94
N THR A 189 22.85 -5.70 -18.92
CA THR A 189 22.42 -5.29 -17.59
C THR A 189 23.23 -6.07 -16.56
N ASP A 190 23.10 -5.73 -15.28
CA ASP A 190 23.84 -6.40 -14.22
C ASP A 190 23.47 -7.89 -14.14
N GLU A 191 24.47 -8.76 -14.13
CA GLU A 191 24.31 -10.21 -14.04
C GLU A 191 23.92 -10.64 -12.63
N GLY A 192 23.09 -11.68 -12.52
CA GLY A 192 22.82 -12.33 -11.24
C GLY A 192 21.98 -11.48 -10.27
N VAL A 193 21.28 -10.47 -10.79
CA VAL A 193 20.39 -9.58 -10.05
C VAL A 193 19.23 -10.35 -9.40
N THR A 194 18.94 -10.04 -8.14
CA THR A 194 17.70 -10.48 -7.49
C THR A 194 16.57 -9.53 -7.91
N ARG A 195 15.50 -10.12 -8.47
CA ARG A 195 14.34 -9.43 -9.04
C ARG A 195 13.13 -9.69 -8.16
N VAL A 196 12.98 -8.91 -7.10
CA VAL A 196 11.80 -8.91 -6.22
C VAL A 196 10.67 -8.11 -6.88
N THR A 197 9.42 -8.56 -6.74
CA THR A 197 8.26 -7.80 -7.17
C THR A 197 7.26 -7.64 -6.04
N SER A 198 6.38 -6.64 -6.13
CA SER A 198 5.27 -6.45 -5.22
C SER A 198 3.99 -6.20 -6.00
N PRO A 199 2.95 -7.02 -5.79
CA PRO A 199 1.59 -6.72 -6.25
C PRO A 199 1.06 -5.38 -5.71
N GLY A 200 -0.08 -4.93 -6.24
CA GLY A 200 -0.79 -3.71 -5.84
C GLY A 200 -0.34 -2.43 -6.54
N VAL A 201 -1.18 -1.40 -6.43
CA VAL A 201 -1.02 -0.08 -7.06
C VAL A 201 0.15 0.69 -6.45
N LYS A 202 0.89 1.43 -7.29
CA LYS A 202 2.04 2.27 -6.94
C LYS A 202 1.66 3.74 -7.03
N SER A 203 2.16 4.53 -6.10
CA SER A 203 1.83 5.94 -6.00
C SER A 203 2.77 6.79 -6.86
N CYS A 204 2.19 7.67 -7.65
CA CYS A 204 2.90 8.80 -8.24
C CYS A 204 3.04 9.90 -7.19
N SER A 205 4.24 10.46 -7.01
CA SER A 205 4.45 11.58 -6.10
C SER A 205 3.90 12.87 -6.72
N ASP A 206 3.00 13.54 -6.03
CA ASP A 206 2.70 14.93 -6.28
C ASP A 206 3.88 15.81 -5.84
N VAL A 207 4.09 16.93 -6.54
CA VAL A 207 5.18 17.89 -6.26
C VAL A 207 5.12 18.51 -4.85
N ASP A 208 4.06 18.21 -4.08
CA ASP A 208 3.78 18.71 -2.74
C ASP A 208 3.92 17.65 -1.61
N ALA A 209 4.16 16.37 -1.91
CA ALA A 209 4.35 15.33 -0.88
C ALA A 209 5.67 15.52 -0.12
N SER A 210 5.61 15.59 1.21
CA SER A 210 6.79 15.72 2.08
C SER A 210 7.21 14.35 2.64
N PRO A 211 8.50 14.13 2.94
CA PRO A 211 8.96 12.89 3.56
C PRO A 211 8.14 12.51 4.81
N GLY A 212 7.70 11.25 4.88
CA GLY A 212 6.84 10.73 5.93
C GLY A 212 5.34 10.83 5.67
N ASP A 213 4.91 11.36 4.51
CA ASP A 213 3.50 11.55 4.10
C ASP A 213 3.20 10.77 2.81
N GLY A 214 3.19 9.44 2.90
CA GLY A 214 3.14 8.52 1.76
C GLY A 214 4.50 8.25 1.13
N ALA A 215 5.57 8.89 1.63
CA ALA A 215 6.94 8.77 1.13
C ALA A 215 7.92 8.39 2.25
N PRO A 216 9.02 7.66 1.94
CA PRO A 216 10.09 7.43 2.91
C PRO A 216 10.65 8.72 3.48
N LEU A 217 11.19 8.66 4.71
CA LEU A 217 11.90 9.80 5.29
C LEU A 217 13.18 10.10 4.46
N ALA A 218 13.57 11.36 4.38
CA ALA A 218 14.73 11.78 3.59
C ALA A 218 16.04 11.88 4.40
N GLY A 219 15.95 11.86 5.74
CA GLY A 219 17.08 12.17 6.62
C GLY A 219 17.04 11.43 7.94
N VAL A 220 18.10 11.64 8.71
CA VAL A 220 18.25 11.09 10.06
C VAL A 220 17.30 11.80 11.02
N HIS A 221 16.70 11.04 11.94
CA HIS A 221 15.80 11.56 12.96
C HIS A 221 16.47 12.72 13.73
N PRO A 222 15.82 13.89 13.91
CA PRO A 222 16.47 15.10 14.42
C PRO A 222 17.11 14.97 15.80
N ASP A 223 16.59 14.08 16.64
CA ASP A 223 17.16 13.80 17.98
C ASP A 223 18.42 12.92 17.96
N TYR A 224 18.90 12.49 16.79
CA TYR A 224 20.08 11.65 16.63
C TYR A 224 21.14 12.32 15.75
N GLU A 225 22.39 12.21 16.16
CA GLU A 225 23.56 12.52 15.35
C GLU A 225 24.11 11.24 14.75
N VAL A 226 24.33 11.24 13.42
CA VAL A 226 24.95 10.13 12.70
C VAL A 226 26.46 10.33 12.59
N THR A 227 27.22 9.29 12.93
CA THR A 227 28.66 9.22 12.77
C THR A 227 29.00 8.04 11.84
N ASP A 228 29.69 8.32 10.74
CA ASP A 228 30.31 7.27 9.91
C ASP A 228 31.55 6.75 10.63
N LEU A 229 31.64 5.43 10.80
CA LEU A 229 32.72 4.77 11.52
C LEU A 229 33.69 4.04 10.58
N ARG A 230 33.57 4.21 9.26
CA ARG A 230 34.43 3.52 8.29
C ARG A 230 35.66 4.37 7.92
N PRO A 231 36.87 3.86 8.15
CA PRO A 231 38.07 4.43 7.54
C PRO A 231 38.01 4.36 6.00
N GLU A 232 38.77 5.24 5.33
CA GLU A 232 38.88 5.22 3.86
C GLU A 232 39.32 3.83 3.34
N GLY A 233 38.51 3.24 2.45
CA GLY A 233 38.74 1.92 1.87
C GLY A 233 38.24 0.73 2.71
N TYR A 234 37.56 0.98 3.83
CA TYR A 234 36.88 -0.06 4.61
C TYR A 234 35.40 -0.15 4.20
N GLU A 235 34.99 -1.30 3.66
CA GLU A 235 33.69 -1.51 3.02
C GLU A 235 32.97 -2.77 3.58
N PRO A 236 32.67 -2.83 4.89
CA PRO A 236 32.16 -4.02 5.54
C PRO A 236 30.68 -4.28 5.18
N ARG A 237 30.40 -5.50 4.73
CA ARG A 237 29.03 -6.02 4.52
C ARG A 237 28.59 -6.77 5.76
N ILE A 238 28.09 -6.04 6.75
CA ILE A 238 27.89 -6.57 8.10
C ILE A 238 26.67 -7.50 8.15
N THR A 239 26.77 -8.62 8.86
CA THR A 239 25.66 -9.58 9.06
C THR A 239 25.41 -9.92 10.53
N GLY A 240 26.30 -9.51 11.42
CA GLY A 240 26.26 -9.76 12.85
C GLY A 240 27.17 -8.78 13.58
N MET A 241 26.82 -8.41 14.81
CA MET A 241 27.53 -7.42 15.60
C MET A 241 27.32 -7.71 17.09
N ASP A 242 28.39 -7.71 17.87
CA ASP A 242 28.35 -7.76 19.34
C ASP A 242 29.61 -7.13 19.95
N TRP A 243 29.72 -7.08 21.28
CA TRP A 243 30.75 -6.34 22.01
C TRP A 243 31.52 -7.18 23.01
N PHE A 244 32.82 -6.92 23.12
CA PHE A 244 33.61 -7.31 24.27
C PHE A 244 33.42 -6.32 25.43
N ASP A 245 33.61 -6.79 26.67
CA ASP A 245 33.56 -5.96 27.89
C ASP A 245 34.51 -4.75 27.88
N ASP A 246 35.56 -4.80 27.05
CA ASP A 246 36.55 -3.72 26.92
C ASP A 246 36.16 -2.64 25.90
N GLY A 247 35.01 -2.79 25.23
CA GLY A 247 34.47 -1.84 24.26
C GLY A 247 34.91 -2.09 22.82
N ARG A 248 35.64 -3.17 22.53
CA ARG A 248 35.87 -3.61 21.14
C ARG A 248 34.63 -4.28 20.59
N MET A 249 34.33 -4.03 19.32
CA MET A 249 33.22 -4.63 18.61
C MET A 249 33.71 -5.86 17.83
N VAL A 250 32.92 -6.93 17.82
CA VAL A 250 33.08 -8.05 16.88
C VAL A 250 31.98 -7.98 15.84
N ILE A 251 32.35 -8.18 14.57
CA ILE A 251 31.38 -8.25 13.46
C ILE A 251 31.59 -9.50 12.64
N THR A 252 30.53 -9.95 11.99
CA THR A 252 30.61 -10.92 10.88
C THR A 252 30.31 -10.24 9.57
N THR A 253 30.99 -10.65 8.50
CA THR A 253 30.83 -10.07 7.17
C THR A 253 30.45 -11.09 6.10
N TRP A 254 29.63 -10.65 5.15
CA TRP A 254 29.23 -11.43 3.98
C TRP A 254 30.13 -11.15 2.77
N ALA A 255 30.60 -12.21 2.11
CA ALA A 255 31.51 -12.11 0.98
C ALA A 255 30.82 -11.76 -0.37
N GLY A 256 29.49 -11.63 -0.39
CA GLY A 256 28.72 -11.44 -1.63
C GLY A 256 28.22 -12.75 -2.23
N ARG A 257 27.49 -12.67 -3.36
CA ARG A 257 26.88 -13.85 -4.02
C ARG A 257 27.89 -14.84 -4.60
N GLU A 258 29.11 -14.38 -4.85
CA GLU A 258 30.18 -15.15 -5.51
C GLU A 258 30.92 -16.11 -4.57
N SER A 259 30.73 -15.95 -3.26
CA SER A 259 31.47 -16.74 -2.26
C SER A 259 30.65 -16.94 -0.99
N PHE A 260 30.77 -18.13 -0.42
CA PHE A 260 30.25 -18.42 0.91
C PHE A 260 31.26 -18.10 2.03
N ASP A 261 32.48 -17.68 1.69
CA ASP A 261 33.59 -17.49 2.63
C ASP A 261 33.55 -16.10 3.28
N GLY A 262 32.64 -15.93 4.25
CA GLY A 262 32.61 -14.74 5.12
C GLY A 262 33.76 -14.71 6.13
N ALA A 263 33.80 -13.64 6.92
CA ALA A 263 34.84 -13.41 7.91
C ALA A 263 34.29 -12.94 9.27
N VAL A 264 35.13 -13.01 10.29
CA VAL A 264 34.94 -12.35 11.59
C VAL A 264 36.02 -11.29 11.75
N GLU A 265 35.60 -10.08 12.14
CA GLU A 265 36.49 -8.94 12.30
C GLU A 265 36.31 -8.33 13.69
N ILE A 266 37.40 -7.86 14.28
CA ILE A 266 37.37 -6.99 15.46
C ILE A 266 37.55 -5.55 14.99
N VAL A 267 36.68 -4.68 15.47
CA VAL A 267 36.68 -3.25 15.19
C VAL A 267 36.82 -2.50 16.52
N ASP A 268 37.83 -1.64 16.61
CA ASP A 268 38.14 -0.84 17.80
C ASP A 268 38.08 0.66 17.47
N GLY A 269 37.89 1.51 18.49
CA GLY A 269 37.82 2.96 18.35
C GLY A 269 36.43 3.51 17.97
N THR A 270 35.37 2.71 18.10
CA THR A 270 34.00 3.06 17.68
C THR A 270 33.13 3.67 18.79
N VAL A 271 33.52 3.49 20.06
CA VAL A 271 32.74 3.87 21.24
C VAL A 271 33.06 5.29 21.74
N GLY A 272 32.04 6.02 22.18
CA GLY A 272 32.16 7.36 22.75
C GLY A 272 31.74 8.50 21.80
N GLU A 273 31.54 9.69 22.37
CA GLU A 273 31.08 10.89 21.64
C GLU A 273 32.13 11.43 20.66
N ASP A 274 33.42 11.22 20.92
CA ASP A 274 34.53 11.67 20.07
C ASP A 274 34.97 10.61 19.03
N ALA A 275 34.13 9.59 18.75
CA ALA A 275 34.45 8.55 17.77
C ALA A 275 34.65 9.17 16.38
N ASP A 276 35.79 8.89 15.75
CA ASP A 276 36.19 9.41 14.44
C ASP A 276 36.65 8.25 13.56
N PRO A 277 36.19 8.17 12.29
CA PRO A 277 36.59 7.09 11.39
C PRO A 277 38.11 7.00 11.17
N ALA A 278 38.88 8.07 11.43
CA ALA A 278 40.34 8.04 11.35
C ALA A 278 41.02 7.29 12.52
N ASP A 279 40.32 7.14 13.64
CA ASP A 279 40.80 6.43 14.84
C ASP A 279 40.32 4.97 14.88
N VAL A 280 39.38 4.59 14.00
CA VAL A 280 38.87 3.23 13.89
C VAL A 280 39.94 2.29 13.31
N THR A 281 40.13 1.15 13.98
CA THR A 281 41.03 0.10 13.52
C THR A 281 40.26 -1.21 13.34
N THR A 282 40.62 -1.95 12.29
CA THR A 282 39.94 -3.19 11.91
C THR A 282 40.96 -4.32 11.76
N GLU A 283 40.60 -5.51 12.25
CA GLU A 283 41.42 -6.71 12.15
C GLU A 283 40.54 -7.91 11.80
N VAL A 284 40.86 -8.58 10.68
CA VAL A 284 40.24 -9.86 10.34
C VAL A 284 40.84 -10.93 11.24
N VAL A 285 40.03 -11.50 12.12
CA VAL A 285 40.45 -12.46 13.15
C VAL A 285 40.05 -13.89 12.86
N ALA A 286 39.09 -14.12 11.96
CA ALA A 286 38.78 -15.45 11.43
C ALA A 286 38.31 -15.36 9.97
N THR A 287 38.72 -16.33 9.16
CA THR A 287 38.27 -16.53 7.77
C THR A 287 37.65 -17.93 7.64
N ASP A 288 37.22 -18.32 6.43
CA ASP A 288 36.59 -19.61 6.15
C ASP A 288 35.30 -19.84 6.98
N MET A 289 34.54 -18.76 7.18
CA MET A 289 33.22 -18.80 7.82
C MET A 289 32.16 -18.96 6.74
N ASN A 290 31.36 -20.02 6.81
CA ASN A 290 30.35 -20.30 5.79
C ASN A 290 29.11 -19.44 6.03
N GLU A 291 29.04 -18.30 5.33
CA GLU A 291 28.01 -17.27 5.45
C GLU A 291 27.60 -17.02 6.90
N PRO A 292 28.48 -16.40 7.71
CA PRO A 292 28.14 -16.08 9.08
C PRO A 292 27.03 -15.02 9.10
N GLN A 293 25.94 -15.30 9.81
CA GLN A 293 24.74 -14.44 9.87
C GLN A 293 24.34 -14.14 11.32
N GLY A 294 25.32 -14.16 12.23
CA GLY A 294 25.15 -13.89 13.65
C GLY A 294 26.42 -14.12 14.43
N VAL A 295 26.65 -13.30 15.45
CA VAL A 295 27.78 -13.40 16.38
C VAL A 295 27.34 -12.99 17.79
N LEU A 296 27.94 -13.62 18.79
CA LEU A 296 27.85 -13.22 20.19
C LEU A 296 29.23 -13.31 20.87
N VAL A 297 29.44 -12.47 21.87
CA VAL A 297 30.53 -12.57 22.83
C VAL A 297 29.96 -13.02 24.18
N GLU A 298 30.37 -14.19 24.65
CA GLU A 298 29.94 -14.73 25.95
C GLU A 298 31.17 -15.16 26.75
N ASP A 299 31.33 -14.59 27.96
CA ASP A 299 32.50 -14.83 28.82
C ASP A 299 33.86 -14.56 28.11
N GLY A 300 33.85 -13.66 27.13
CA GLY A 300 35.01 -13.32 26.28
C GLY A 300 35.27 -14.30 25.13
N GLU A 301 34.45 -15.34 24.97
CA GLU A 301 34.49 -16.26 23.83
C GLU A 301 33.58 -15.75 22.70
N VAL A 302 34.00 -15.93 21.45
CA VAL A 302 33.20 -15.56 20.27
C VAL A 302 32.47 -16.78 19.73
N VAL A 303 31.15 -16.68 19.63
CA VAL A 303 30.27 -17.70 19.07
C VAL A 303 29.61 -17.16 17.80
N VAL A 304 29.63 -17.92 16.72
CA VAL A 304 29.18 -17.49 15.38
C VAL A 304 28.13 -18.46 14.82
N ALA A 305 27.00 -17.92 14.37
CA ALA A 305 26.01 -18.67 13.60
C ALA A 305 26.42 -18.68 12.12
N GLU A 306 26.86 -19.84 11.63
CA GLU A 306 27.14 -20.08 10.22
C GLU A 306 25.93 -20.73 9.55
N LYS A 307 25.94 -20.83 8.22
CA LYS A 307 24.85 -21.44 7.42
C LYS A 307 24.33 -22.79 7.90
N HIS A 308 25.22 -23.63 8.45
CA HIS A 308 24.98 -25.05 8.75
C HIS A 308 25.42 -25.47 10.18
N GLN A 309 26.00 -24.56 10.96
CA GLN A 309 26.51 -24.87 12.29
C GLN A 309 26.63 -23.64 13.19
N LEU A 310 26.64 -23.87 14.49
CA LEU A 310 27.02 -22.89 15.50
C LEU A 310 28.47 -23.16 15.90
N SER A 311 29.33 -22.15 15.80
CA SER A 311 30.78 -22.30 15.98
C SER A 311 31.28 -21.46 17.14
N ARG A 312 32.00 -22.07 18.08
CA ARG A 312 32.86 -21.33 19.03
C ARG A 312 34.23 -21.16 18.40
N LEU A 313 34.72 -19.93 18.32
CA LEU A 313 36.08 -19.65 17.84
C LEU A 313 37.11 -19.92 18.93
N ILE A 314 38.28 -20.42 18.53
CA ILE A 314 39.37 -20.81 19.44
C ILE A 314 40.61 -19.99 19.09
N ASP A 315 41.03 -19.15 20.04
CA ASP A 315 42.34 -18.48 20.03
C ASP A 315 43.31 -19.35 20.86
N ALA A 316 44.07 -20.19 20.16
CA ALA A 316 44.88 -21.22 20.79
C ALA A 316 46.17 -20.68 21.41
N ASP A 317 46.70 -19.56 20.89
CA ASP A 317 47.97 -18.99 21.30
C ASP A 317 47.86 -17.65 22.06
N GLY A 318 46.65 -17.09 22.13
CA GLY A 318 46.28 -15.90 22.89
C GLY A 318 46.68 -14.59 22.21
N ASP A 319 46.85 -14.59 20.89
CA ASP A 319 47.26 -13.41 20.12
C ASP A 319 46.08 -12.56 19.62
N GLY A 320 44.84 -13.04 19.78
CA GLY A 320 43.62 -12.37 19.35
C GLY A 320 43.14 -12.77 17.95
N VAL A 321 43.85 -13.66 17.25
CA VAL A 321 43.43 -14.27 15.98
C VAL A 321 42.95 -15.69 16.25
N TYR A 322 41.82 -16.07 15.67
CA TYR A 322 41.22 -17.39 15.89
C TYR A 322 41.72 -18.37 14.83
N GLU A 323 42.55 -19.35 15.23
CA GLU A 323 43.15 -20.30 14.29
C GLU A 323 42.35 -21.59 14.12
N ASP A 324 41.35 -21.82 14.97
CA ASP A 324 40.48 -22.99 14.91
C ASP A 324 39.05 -22.65 15.37
N LYS A 325 38.10 -23.56 15.11
CA LYS A 325 36.71 -23.45 15.58
C LYS A 325 36.16 -24.80 16.00
N GLU A 326 35.33 -24.79 17.05
CA GLU A 326 34.57 -25.96 17.52
C GLU A 326 33.10 -25.80 17.13
N ALA A 327 32.54 -26.80 16.45
CA ALA A 327 31.10 -26.85 16.18
C ALA A 327 30.35 -27.26 17.46
N LEU A 328 29.57 -26.34 18.02
CA LEU A 328 28.70 -26.55 19.17
C LEU A 328 27.43 -27.31 18.79
N ALA A 329 26.88 -27.02 17.61
CA ALA A 329 25.73 -27.70 17.02
C ALA A 329 25.76 -27.61 15.49
N THR A 330 25.05 -28.51 14.81
CA THR A 330 24.96 -28.55 13.34
C THR A 330 23.53 -28.82 12.90
N TRP A 331 23.12 -28.29 11.75
CA TRP A 331 21.82 -28.52 11.14
C TRP A 331 21.92 -28.75 9.62
N PRO A 332 20.88 -29.31 8.99
CA PRO A 332 20.86 -29.52 7.54
C PRO A 332 20.93 -28.20 6.74
N SER A 333 21.69 -28.22 5.64
CA SER A 333 21.73 -27.18 4.62
C SER A 333 21.88 -27.81 3.24
N GLY A 334 21.12 -27.31 2.27
CA GLY A 334 21.22 -27.64 0.84
C GLY A 334 22.33 -26.89 0.10
N GLY A 335 22.94 -25.88 0.72
CA GLY A 335 24.06 -25.13 0.13
C GLY A 335 23.67 -24.16 -0.98
N THR A 336 22.40 -23.73 -1.02
CA THR A 336 21.89 -22.74 -1.98
C THR A 336 22.18 -21.32 -1.53
N TYR A 337 22.25 -20.37 -2.46
CA TYR A 337 22.66 -18.99 -2.14
C TYR A 337 21.80 -18.28 -1.06
N HIS A 338 20.53 -18.67 -0.92
CA HIS A 338 19.57 -17.98 -0.07
C HIS A 338 18.92 -18.95 0.92
N GLU A 339 19.75 -19.53 1.79
CA GLU A 339 19.39 -20.52 2.82
C GLU A 339 20.28 -20.28 4.06
N PHE A 340 19.93 -19.31 4.91
CA PHE A 340 20.77 -18.74 5.97
C PHE A 340 20.46 -19.25 7.39
N GLY A 341 21.42 -19.16 8.31
CA GLY A 341 21.21 -19.38 9.74
C GLY A 341 21.28 -18.04 10.49
N PHE A 342 20.17 -17.30 10.55
CA PHE A 342 20.11 -15.95 11.10
C PHE A 342 20.14 -15.95 12.62
N GLY A 343 20.98 -15.12 13.22
CA GLY A 343 21.26 -15.18 14.65
C GLY A 343 22.06 -13.98 15.15
N LEU A 344 22.43 -13.96 16.42
CA LEU A 344 22.32 -15.02 17.42
C LEU A 344 21.82 -14.40 18.73
N LEU A 345 20.95 -15.09 19.46
CA LEU A 345 20.60 -14.74 20.84
C LEU A 345 21.04 -15.85 21.80
N ALA A 346 21.21 -15.51 23.08
CA ALA A 346 21.54 -16.47 24.10
C ALA A 346 20.95 -16.08 25.47
N ASP A 347 20.51 -17.08 26.23
CA ASP A 347 20.20 -16.95 27.66
C ASP A 347 21.08 -17.89 28.50
N GLU A 348 20.73 -18.18 29.75
CA GLU A 348 21.53 -19.07 30.61
C GLU A 348 21.59 -20.53 30.12
N GLU A 349 20.60 -21.01 29.37
CA GLU A 349 20.42 -22.44 29.00
C GLU A 349 20.59 -22.69 27.49
N TYR A 350 20.23 -21.73 26.65
CA TYR A 350 20.09 -21.91 25.21
C TYR A 350 20.78 -20.83 24.38
N TYR A 351 21.20 -21.22 23.16
CA TYR A 351 21.38 -20.32 22.03
C TYR A 351 20.13 -20.36 21.14
N TYR A 352 19.71 -19.23 20.56
CA TYR A 352 18.55 -19.13 19.66
C TYR A 352 18.93 -18.55 18.31
N LEU A 353 18.39 -19.13 17.24
CA LEU A 353 18.59 -18.67 15.86
C LEU A 353 17.43 -19.11 14.96
N ASN A 354 17.35 -18.54 13.76
CA ASN A 354 16.37 -18.91 12.75
C ASN A 354 17.02 -19.57 11.53
N LEU A 355 16.34 -20.56 10.96
CA LEU A 355 16.75 -21.23 9.73
C LEU A 355 15.83 -20.78 8.59
N SER A 356 16.33 -20.04 7.60
CA SER A 356 15.51 -19.62 6.45
C SER A 356 15.24 -20.78 5.48
N VAL A 357 14.17 -20.71 4.70
CA VAL A 357 13.99 -21.66 3.57
C VAL A 357 14.97 -21.34 2.43
N ALA A 358 15.15 -22.29 1.51
CA ALA A 358 15.85 -22.05 0.25
C ALA A 358 14.97 -21.24 -0.71
N ILE A 359 15.54 -20.20 -1.32
CA ILE A 359 14.91 -19.33 -2.31
C ILE A 359 15.59 -19.48 -3.67
N THR A 360 14.78 -19.53 -4.73
CA THR A 360 15.21 -19.56 -6.13
C THR A 360 15.55 -18.13 -6.57
N PRO A 361 16.53 -17.91 -7.48
CA PRO A 361 16.75 -16.59 -8.07
C PRO A 361 15.42 -15.95 -8.55
N GLY A 362 15.16 -14.70 -8.15
CA GLY A 362 13.87 -14.02 -8.35
C GLY A 362 12.90 -14.07 -7.16
N GLY A 363 13.36 -14.50 -5.97
CA GLY A 363 12.61 -14.33 -4.72
C GLY A 363 11.60 -15.43 -4.38
N ARG A 364 11.30 -16.38 -5.27
CA ARG A 364 10.33 -17.45 -5.00
C ARG A 364 10.89 -18.57 -4.13
N THR A 365 10.06 -19.11 -3.24
CA THR A 365 10.38 -20.29 -2.42
C THR A 365 10.76 -21.47 -3.33
N THR A 366 11.89 -22.13 -3.06
CA THR A 366 12.30 -23.31 -3.84
C THR A 366 11.36 -24.49 -3.56
N VAL A 367 10.84 -25.11 -4.62
CA VAL A 367 9.94 -26.28 -4.52
C VAL A 367 10.47 -27.44 -5.39
N PRO A 368 10.80 -28.61 -4.81
CA PRO A 368 10.84 -28.90 -3.37
C PRO A 368 12.07 -28.27 -2.67
N GLN A 369 11.96 -28.05 -1.37
CA GLN A 369 13.09 -27.71 -0.50
C GLN A 369 14.13 -28.85 -0.53
N HIS A 370 15.41 -28.47 -0.46
CA HIS A 370 16.52 -29.43 -0.63
C HIS A 370 16.79 -30.26 0.63
N VAL A 371 16.47 -29.71 1.80
CA VAL A 371 16.68 -30.33 3.11
C VAL A 371 15.48 -30.08 4.02
N GLU A 372 15.31 -30.95 5.02
CA GLU A 372 14.20 -30.91 5.97
C GLU A 372 14.39 -29.81 7.04
N ASN A 373 13.28 -29.40 7.65
CA ASN A 373 13.21 -28.50 8.82
C ASN A 373 13.90 -27.13 8.64
N ARG A 374 13.88 -26.58 7.42
CA ARG A 374 14.15 -25.16 7.18
C ARG A 374 12.84 -24.38 7.34
N GLY A 375 12.94 -23.06 7.56
CA GLY A 375 11.79 -22.21 7.86
C GLY A 375 11.34 -22.30 9.33
N THR A 376 12.29 -22.46 10.26
CA THR A 376 12.03 -22.71 11.68
C THR A 376 12.88 -21.84 12.58
N SER A 377 12.32 -21.43 13.71
CA SER A 377 13.11 -20.97 14.87
C SER A 377 13.58 -22.17 15.68
N VAL A 378 14.85 -22.14 16.08
CA VAL A 378 15.49 -23.24 16.82
C VAL A 378 16.18 -22.71 18.06
N ARG A 379 16.32 -23.60 19.05
CA ARG A 379 17.19 -23.37 20.22
C ARG A 379 18.19 -24.52 20.38
N ILE A 380 19.34 -24.22 20.95
CA ILE A 380 20.45 -25.16 21.13
C ILE A 380 20.82 -25.19 22.61
N VAL A 381 20.72 -26.36 23.24
CA VAL A 381 21.09 -26.55 24.65
C VAL A 381 22.60 -26.34 24.82
N LYS A 382 23.02 -25.35 25.60
CA LYS A 382 24.44 -25.00 25.79
C LYS A 382 25.28 -26.14 26.36
N GLU A 383 24.71 -26.95 27.26
CA GLU A 383 25.42 -28.06 27.92
C GLU A 383 25.71 -29.22 26.95
N THR A 384 24.81 -29.50 26.01
CA THR A 384 24.84 -30.74 25.21
C THR A 384 25.07 -30.51 23.72
N GLY A 385 24.81 -29.30 23.21
CA GLY A 385 24.75 -29.00 21.78
C GLY A 385 23.51 -29.57 21.09
N GLU A 386 22.50 -30.01 21.85
CA GLU A 386 21.25 -30.56 21.29
C GLU A 386 20.41 -29.45 20.65
N LEU A 387 20.06 -29.64 19.37
CA LEU A 387 19.21 -28.75 18.58
C LEU A 387 17.73 -29.12 18.77
N GLU A 388 16.93 -28.14 19.16
CA GLU A 388 15.48 -28.25 19.31
C GLU A 388 14.77 -27.30 18.35
N TYR A 389 13.79 -27.80 17.62
CA TYR A 389 12.91 -27.00 16.77
C TYR A 389 11.76 -26.45 17.62
N VAL A 390 11.60 -25.13 17.66
CA VAL A 390 10.65 -24.45 18.55
C VAL A 390 9.36 -24.12 17.83
N ALA A 391 9.45 -23.50 16.65
CA ALA A 391 8.32 -23.08 15.83
C ALA A 391 8.68 -23.15 14.34
N GLY A 392 7.66 -23.15 13.47
CA GLY A 392 7.82 -23.22 12.02
C GLY A 392 6.97 -22.23 11.25
N GLY A 393 6.99 -22.33 9.92
CA GLY A 393 6.25 -21.44 9.05
C GLY A 393 6.91 -20.09 8.84
N LEU A 394 8.23 -20.01 8.93
CA LEU A 394 9.02 -18.83 8.60
C LEU A 394 9.65 -18.96 7.21
N ARG A 395 9.79 -17.84 6.49
CA ARG A 395 10.34 -17.84 5.13
C ARG A 395 11.81 -17.38 5.11
N THR A 396 12.05 -16.09 5.29
CA THR A 396 13.38 -15.48 5.40
C THR A 396 13.44 -14.64 6.68
N PRO A 397 13.54 -15.29 7.84
CA PRO A 397 13.49 -14.62 9.14
C PRO A 397 14.83 -14.00 9.52
N ASN A 398 15.23 -12.94 8.81
CA ASN A 398 16.51 -12.24 9.01
C ASN A 398 16.62 -11.64 10.42
N GLY A 399 15.51 -11.12 10.95
CA GLY A 399 15.51 -10.56 12.29
C GLY A 399 15.24 -11.59 13.38
N ILE A 400 16.08 -11.55 14.41
CA ILE A 400 15.84 -12.21 15.70
C ILE A 400 16.36 -11.31 16.82
N GLY A 401 15.53 -11.04 17.83
CA GLY A 401 15.84 -10.12 18.91
C GLY A 401 15.01 -10.37 20.17
N TRP A 402 15.47 -9.85 21.29
CA TRP A 402 14.73 -9.90 22.55
C TRP A 402 13.59 -8.88 22.56
N GLY A 403 12.46 -9.27 23.14
CA GLY A 403 11.35 -8.41 23.51
C GLY A 403 11.57 -7.70 24.85
N PRO A 404 10.71 -6.72 25.19
CA PRO A 404 10.82 -5.96 26.43
C PRO A 404 10.63 -6.82 27.70
N GLU A 405 9.97 -7.97 27.60
CA GLU A 405 9.76 -8.90 28.72
C GLU A 405 10.63 -10.17 28.62
N GLY A 406 11.59 -10.19 27.70
CA GLY A 406 12.49 -11.32 27.46
C GLY A 406 11.94 -12.37 26.50
N GLU A 407 10.91 -12.04 25.72
CA GLU A 407 10.38 -12.89 24.65
C GLU A 407 11.32 -12.90 23.44
N VAL A 408 11.20 -13.89 22.56
CA VAL A 408 11.95 -13.91 21.29
C VAL A 408 11.05 -13.40 20.18
N PHE A 409 11.41 -12.25 19.60
CA PHE A 409 10.73 -11.68 18.44
C PHE A 409 11.52 -11.94 17.16
N VAL A 410 10.78 -12.21 16.09
CA VAL A 410 11.33 -12.47 14.75
C VAL A 410 10.62 -11.61 13.73
N THR A 411 11.40 -10.95 12.87
CA THR A 411 10.87 -10.32 11.66
C THR A 411 11.11 -11.25 10.47
N ASP A 412 10.09 -11.42 9.63
CA ASP A 412 10.10 -12.37 8.50
C ASP A 412 9.67 -11.70 7.20
N ASN A 413 10.40 -11.96 6.12
CA ASN A 413 10.19 -11.31 4.83
C ASN A 413 9.05 -11.96 4.03
N GLN A 414 8.19 -11.13 3.44
CA GLN A 414 7.10 -11.51 2.52
C GLN A 414 7.52 -12.45 1.38
N GLY A 415 6.58 -13.24 0.87
CA GLY A 415 6.74 -14.09 -0.31
C GLY A 415 5.55 -15.03 -0.48
N ASP A 416 5.78 -16.24 -1.02
CA ASP A 416 4.69 -17.22 -1.20
C ASP A 416 4.05 -17.54 0.16
N TRP A 417 2.72 -17.50 0.25
CA TRP A 417 1.89 -17.65 1.46
C TRP A 417 2.14 -16.61 2.57
N LEU A 418 2.97 -15.61 2.31
CA LEU A 418 3.29 -14.57 3.27
C LEU A 418 3.06 -13.20 2.62
N PRO A 419 1.85 -12.64 2.75
CA PRO A 419 1.39 -11.53 1.93
C PRO A 419 2.21 -10.25 2.14
N SER A 420 2.62 -10.02 3.38
CA SER A 420 3.45 -8.88 3.78
C SER A 420 4.52 -9.32 4.76
N SER A 421 5.55 -8.49 4.97
CA SER A 421 6.52 -8.73 6.04
C SER A 421 5.81 -8.66 7.38
N LYS A 422 6.37 -9.30 8.41
CA LYS A 422 5.72 -9.37 9.71
C LYS A 422 6.70 -9.42 10.87
N LEU A 423 6.21 -9.03 12.04
CA LEU A 423 6.83 -9.29 13.35
C LEU A 423 6.01 -10.37 14.06
N VAL A 424 6.66 -11.43 14.53
CA VAL A 424 6.04 -12.51 15.31
C VAL A 424 6.75 -12.68 16.65
N GLU A 425 6.01 -13.03 17.68
CA GLU A 425 6.56 -13.61 18.91
C GLU A 425 6.69 -15.12 18.71
N ILE A 426 7.86 -15.69 19.00
CA ILE A 426 8.13 -17.12 18.83
C ILE A 426 7.54 -17.91 20.00
N GLU A 427 6.51 -18.71 19.70
CA GLU A 427 5.82 -19.58 20.62
C GLU A 427 6.12 -21.06 20.33
N GLU A 428 6.30 -21.87 21.38
CA GLU A 428 6.60 -23.29 21.23
C GLU A 428 5.43 -24.04 20.56
N GLY A 429 5.71 -24.65 19.41
CA GLY A 429 4.72 -25.39 18.62
C GLY A 429 3.94 -24.56 17.60
N ALA A 430 4.20 -23.25 17.49
CA ALA A 430 3.48 -22.37 16.57
C ALA A 430 3.87 -22.56 15.10
N PHE A 431 2.94 -22.20 14.22
CA PHE A 431 3.12 -22.17 12.77
C PHE A 431 2.73 -20.82 12.19
N TYR A 432 3.68 -20.13 11.57
CA TYR A 432 3.51 -18.78 11.05
C TYR A 432 3.19 -18.74 9.55
N ASN A 433 2.40 -19.67 9.04
CA ASN A 433 1.75 -19.57 7.72
C ASN A 433 2.64 -19.61 6.45
N HIS A 434 3.95 -19.83 6.55
CA HIS A 434 4.76 -20.16 5.36
C HIS A 434 4.82 -21.68 5.15
N TYR A 435 4.23 -22.17 4.06
CA TYR A 435 4.23 -23.59 3.75
C TYR A 435 5.42 -24.01 2.89
N THR A 436 5.96 -25.20 3.17
CA THR A 436 7.06 -25.79 2.39
C THR A 436 6.64 -27.09 1.71
N THR A 437 7.47 -27.56 0.75
CA THR A 437 7.28 -28.86 0.11
C THR A 437 8.62 -29.62 0.10
N PRO A 438 8.73 -30.80 0.72
CA PRO A 438 7.73 -31.43 1.60
C PRO A 438 7.37 -30.54 2.81
N PRO A 439 6.22 -30.77 3.47
CA PRO A 439 5.80 -29.97 4.60
C PRO A 439 6.84 -29.95 5.73
N GLY A 440 6.98 -28.80 6.37
CA GLY A 440 7.82 -28.59 7.53
C GLY A 440 7.26 -29.27 8.79
N PRO A 441 8.02 -29.25 9.90
CA PRO A 441 7.65 -29.96 11.14
C PRO A 441 6.41 -29.39 11.85
N PHE A 442 5.96 -28.18 11.49
CA PHE A 442 4.82 -27.49 12.11
C PHE A 442 3.71 -27.13 11.11
N ASP A 443 3.84 -27.48 9.82
CA ASP A 443 2.88 -27.10 8.77
C ASP A 443 1.47 -27.70 8.99
N ASP A 444 1.32 -28.64 9.93
CA ASP A 444 0.02 -29.23 10.32
C ASP A 444 -0.64 -28.53 11.52
N GLN A 445 0.01 -27.51 12.09
CA GLN A 445 -0.52 -26.72 13.21
C GLN A 445 -1.41 -25.56 12.71
N PRO A 446 -2.35 -25.07 13.53
CA PRO A 446 -3.10 -23.86 13.22
C PRO A 446 -2.17 -22.68 12.98
N VAL A 447 -2.55 -21.82 12.02
CA VAL A 447 -1.83 -20.57 11.77
C VAL A 447 -1.86 -19.69 13.01
N THR A 448 -0.68 -19.22 13.40
CA THR A 448 -0.50 -18.21 14.44
C THR A 448 -0.35 -16.86 13.76
N GLU A 449 -1.20 -15.91 14.16
CA GLU A 449 -1.22 -14.55 13.64
C GLU A 449 0.08 -13.80 13.98
N PRO A 450 0.53 -12.86 13.14
CA PRO A 450 1.65 -12.01 13.48
C PRO A 450 1.29 -10.99 14.55
N VAL A 451 2.24 -10.54 15.35
CA VAL A 451 2.02 -9.42 16.27
C VAL A 451 1.84 -8.11 15.49
N LEU A 452 2.66 -7.90 14.45
CA LEU A 452 2.51 -6.78 13.52
C LEU A 452 2.64 -7.26 12.07
N TRP A 453 1.75 -6.78 11.21
CA TRP A 453 2.03 -6.70 9.78
C TRP A 453 2.93 -5.50 9.50
N LEU A 454 3.87 -5.65 8.58
CA LEU A 454 4.82 -4.64 8.14
C LEU A 454 4.60 -4.38 6.64
N PRO A 455 3.69 -3.46 6.26
CA PRO A 455 3.25 -3.27 4.88
C PRO A 455 4.39 -3.09 3.86
N HIS A 456 4.40 -3.99 2.88
CA HIS A 456 5.40 -4.03 1.83
C HIS A 456 5.30 -2.81 0.91
N GLY A 457 6.44 -2.20 0.59
CA GLY A 457 6.55 -0.99 -0.22
C GLY A 457 6.24 0.31 0.54
N GLU A 458 5.63 0.23 1.71
CA GLU A 458 5.19 1.40 2.49
C GLU A 458 6.09 1.68 3.69
N ILE A 459 6.51 0.63 4.41
CA ILE A 459 7.34 0.77 5.61
C ILE A 459 8.44 -0.30 5.74
N SER A 460 8.28 -1.49 5.15
CA SER A 460 9.29 -2.55 5.25
C SER A 460 9.23 -3.56 4.12
N ASN A 461 10.39 -3.97 3.60
CA ASN A 461 10.55 -4.92 2.51
C ASN A 461 11.46 -6.10 2.87
N SER A 462 12.42 -5.88 3.76
CA SER A 462 13.37 -6.88 4.24
C SER A 462 13.82 -6.51 5.66
N PRO A 463 12.90 -6.62 6.64
CA PRO A 463 13.16 -6.22 8.02
C PRO A 463 14.26 -7.07 8.66
N THR A 464 14.94 -6.50 9.65
CA THR A 464 16.07 -7.11 10.33
C THR A 464 15.86 -7.18 11.84
N ASN A 465 16.91 -7.40 12.62
CA ASN A 465 16.77 -7.78 14.02
C ASN A 465 16.09 -6.68 14.86
N PRO A 466 15.05 -7.02 15.62
CA PRO A 466 14.47 -6.10 16.58
C PRO A 466 15.41 -5.90 17.77
N VAL A 467 15.42 -4.68 18.31
CA VAL A 467 16.17 -4.28 19.50
C VAL A 467 15.26 -3.43 20.38
N VAL A 468 15.29 -3.65 21.69
CA VAL A 468 14.53 -2.85 22.65
C VAL A 468 15.25 -1.52 22.86
N VAL A 469 14.53 -0.41 22.73
CA VAL A 469 15.04 0.91 23.08
C VAL A 469 15.16 1.02 24.61
N GLU A 470 16.36 1.28 25.12
CA GLU A 470 16.61 1.30 26.57
C GLU A 470 16.33 2.65 27.23
N GLU A 471 16.56 3.75 26.52
CA GLU A 471 16.49 5.12 27.05
C GLU A 471 15.74 6.09 26.14
N GLY A 472 15.33 7.22 26.73
CA GLY A 472 14.66 8.32 26.01
C GLY A 472 13.14 8.14 25.87
N PRO A 473 12.49 8.90 24.98
CA PRO A 473 11.03 8.95 24.90
C PRO A 473 10.42 7.62 24.49
N PHE A 474 11.13 6.79 23.71
CA PHE A 474 10.65 5.52 23.19
C PHE A 474 11.10 4.30 24.01
N ALA A 475 11.62 4.50 25.23
CA ALA A 475 12.12 3.41 26.05
C ALA A 475 11.05 2.31 26.25
N GLY A 476 11.44 1.04 26.06
CA GLY A 476 10.56 -0.13 26.10
C GLY A 476 9.93 -0.53 24.77
N GLN A 477 10.05 0.30 23.73
CA GLN A 477 9.59 -0.03 22.37
C GLN A 477 10.65 -0.80 21.60
N LEU A 478 10.25 -1.43 20.49
CA LEU A 478 11.17 -2.13 19.59
C LEU A 478 11.58 -1.22 18.43
N VAL A 479 12.80 -1.37 17.96
CA VAL A 479 13.28 -0.83 16.68
C VAL A 479 13.93 -1.92 15.85
N PHE A 480 13.81 -1.86 14.54
CA PHE A 480 14.45 -2.81 13.62
C PHE A 480 14.86 -2.08 12.33
N GLY A 481 15.88 -2.61 11.66
CA GLY A 481 16.34 -2.06 10.39
C GLY A 481 15.63 -2.70 9.20
N ASP A 482 15.87 -2.17 8.00
CA ASP A 482 15.46 -2.79 6.74
C ASP A 482 16.55 -2.69 5.67
N VAL A 483 16.81 -3.79 4.96
CA VAL A 483 17.85 -3.86 3.91
C VAL A 483 17.41 -3.18 2.61
N THR A 484 16.12 -3.27 2.25
CA THR A 484 15.60 -2.83 0.94
C THR A 484 14.85 -1.51 1.06
N TYR A 485 13.88 -1.42 1.98
CA TYR A 485 13.20 -0.17 2.29
C TYR A 485 14.18 0.84 2.92
N GLY A 486 15.17 0.33 3.66
CA GLY A 486 16.25 1.10 4.26
C GLY A 486 15.92 1.61 5.66
N GLY A 487 16.96 2.13 6.31
CA GLY A 487 16.93 2.78 7.63
C GLY A 487 16.27 1.97 8.74
N ILE A 488 15.65 2.65 9.71
CA ILE A 488 15.14 2.04 10.96
C ILE A 488 13.66 2.40 11.16
N GLN A 489 12.87 1.38 11.48
CA GLN A 489 11.46 1.46 11.86
C GLN A 489 11.32 1.22 13.37
N ARG A 490 10.23 1.73 13.95
CA ARG A 490 9.90 1.61 15.37
C ARG A 490 8.55 0.92 15.54
N ALA A 491 8.46 -0.01 16.47
CA ALA A 491 7.25 -0.74 16.81
C ALA A 491 6.85 -0.47 18.27
N TYR A 492 5.60 -0.06 18.44
CA TYR A 492 4.91 0.01 19.72
C TYR A 492 3.96 -1.18 19.81
N LEU A 493 4.03 -1.92 20.91
CA LEU A 493 3.21 -3.09 21.17
C LEU A 493 2.30 -2.84 22.38
N GLU A 494 1.09 -3.36 22.31
CA GLU A 494 0.14 -3.46 23.42
C GLU A 494 -0.49 -4.86 23.48
N GLU A 495 -1.14 -5.17 24.60
CA GLU A 495 -1.91 -6.40 24.77
C GLU A 495 -3.37 -6.06 25.05
N VAL A 496 -4.26 -6.50 24.16
CA VAL A 496 -5.71 -6.27 24.25
C VAL A 496 -6.40 -7.62 24.33
N ASP A 497 -7.20 -7.83 25.37
CA ASP A 497 -7.91 -9.09 25.64
C ASP A 497 -7.03 -10.36 25.53
N GLY A 498 -5.74 -10.22 25.88
CA GLY A 498 -4.75 -11.30 25.87
C GLY A 498 -4.10 -11.56 24.50
N ARG A 499 -4.33 -10.71 23.50
CA ARG A 499 -3.64 -10.74 22.20
C ARG A 499 -2.68 -9.57 22.08
N LYS A 500 -1.43 -9.86 21.68
CA LYS A 500 -0.45 -8.82 21.36
C LYS A 500 -0.72 -8.26 19.97
N GLN A 501 -0.71 -6.94 19.88
CA GLN A 501 -0.93 -6.17 18.67
C GLN A 501 -0.27 -4.79 18.80
N GLY A 502 -0.42 -3.89 17.83
CA GLY A 502 0.11 -2.54 17.96
C GLY A 502 0.42 -1.86 16.64
N ALA A 503 1.31 -0.86 16.69
CA ALA A 503 1.62 0.00 15.56
C ALA A 503 3.11 0.03 15.21
N VAL A 504 3.38 0.22 13.91
CA VAL A 504 4.71 0.50 13.38
C VAL A 504 4.78 1.93 12.81
N PHE A 505 5.92 2.58 13.06
CA PHE A 505 6.22 3.96 12.66
C PHE A 505 7.57 4.02 11.97
N ARG A 506 7.77 5.03 11.10
CA ARG A 506 9.11 5.34 10.59
C ARG A 506 9.90 6.06 11.67
N MET A 507 11.13 5.63 11.92
CA MET A 507 12.02 6.29 12.88
C MET A 507 13.06 7.14 12.17
N THR A 508 13.92 6.55 11.33
CA THR A 508 15.02 7.30 10.72
C THR A 508 15.46 6.71 9.39
N GLN A 509 15.60 7.55 8.36
CA GLN A 509 16.27 7.19 7.11
C GLN A 509 17.56 8.03 6.96
N GLY A 510 18.07 8.19 5.73
CA GLY A 510 19.27 8.99 5.47
C GLY A 510 20.59 8.30 5.79
N LEU A 511 20.55 7.01 6.15
CA LEU A 511 21.74 6.20 6.39
C LEU A 511 22.49 5.90 5.08
N GLU A 512 23.73 5.43 5.19
CA GLU A 512 24.61 5.22 4.03
C GLU A 512 24.34 3.92 3.26
N SER A 513 23.58 2.99 3.85
CA SER A 513 23.33 1.64 3.35
C SER A 513 22.00 1.09 3.88
N GLY A 514 21.48 0.04 3.24
CA GLY A 514 20.39 -0.77 3.80
C GLY A 514 20.84 -1.44 5.09
N VAL A 515 19.96 -1.49 6.10
CA VAL A 515 20.34 -1.88 7.47
C VAL A 515 20.17 -3.38 7.66
N SER A 516 21.28 -4.11 7.81
CA SER A 516 21.30 -5.55 8.07
C SER A 516 21.28 -5.91 9.54
N ARG A 517 21.92 -5.08 10.37
CA ARG A 517 22.14 -5.36 11.78
C ARG A 517 22.08 -4.11 12.63
N LEU A 518 21.32 -4.18 13.71
CA LEU A 518 21.28 -3.18 14.77
C LEU A 518 21.83 -3.76 16.07
N ALA A 519 22.62 -2.97 16.79
CA ALA A 519 23.06 -3.29 18.14
C ALA A 519 23.08 -2.02 19.00
N ILE A 520 22.85 -2.17 20.31
CA ILE A 520 23.12 -1.10 21.28
C ILE A 520 24.56 -1.29 21.77
N GLY A 521 25.36 -0.24 21.63
CA GLY A 521 26.75 -0.29 22.11
C GLY A 521 26.87 0.01 23.60
N PRO A 522 28.06 -0.17 24.19
CA PRO A 522 28.32 0.08 25.61
C PRO A 522 28.07 1.52 26.06
N ASP A 523 27.94 2.46 25.13
CA ASP A 523 27.61 3.87 25.37
C ASP A 523 26.12 4.21 25.18
N GLY A 524 25.26 3.21 24.94
CA GLY A 524 23.81 3.38 24.78
C GLY A 524 23.38 3.89 23.39
N SER A 525 24.33 4.11 22.48
CA SER A 525 24.04 4.50 21.10
C SER A 525 23.65 3.30 20.23
N PHE A 526 22.89 3.53 19.16
CA PHE A 526 22.66 2.51 18.14
C PHE A 526 23.86 2.41 17.21
N TYR A 527 24.29 1.18 16.92
CA TYR A 527 25.27 0.86 15.90
C TYR A 527 24.57 0.12 14.77
N VAL A 528 24.85 0.56 13.55
CA VAL A 528 24.12 0.20 12.34
C VAL A 528 25.09 -0.44 11.37
N GLY A 529 24.90 -1.74 11.12
CA GLY A 529 25.59 -2.49 10.06
C GLY A 529 24.83 -2.39 8.74
N GLY A 530 25.56 -2.07 7.67
CA GLY A 530 25.03 -1.93 6.32
C GLY A 530 25.29 -3.15 5.43
N ILE A 531 24.34 -3.46 4.54
CA ILE A 531 24.49 -4.48 3.50
C ILE A 531 23.67 -4.15 2.24
N GLY A 532 24.10 -4.71 1.10
CA GLY A 532 23.34 -4.76 -0.15
C GLY A 532 23.92 -5.80 -1.11
N GLY A 533 23.13 -6.25 -2.10
CA GLY A 533 23.54 -7.30 -3.03
C GLY A 533 23.15 -7.09 -4.50
N GLY A 534 22.93 -5.85 -4.94
CA GLY A 534 22.56 -5.52 -6.31
C GLY A 534 21.10 -5.83 -6.64
N GLY A 535 20.56 -5.13 -7.63
CA GLY A 535 19.19 -5.34 -8.10
C GLY A 535 18.15 -4.55 -7.35
N ASN A 536 17.32 -5.23 -6.59
CA ASN A 536 16.41 -4.61 -5.60
C ASN A 536 16.52 -5.22 -4.20
N TRP A 537 17.57 -6.00 -3.94
CA TRP A 537 17.96 -6.41 -2.59
C TRP A 537 19.06 -5.51 -2.03
N GLU A 538 18.76 -4.22 -2.02
CA GLU A 538 19.55 -3.12 -1.47
C GLU A 538 18.68 -1.87 -1.41
N GLN A 539 19.05 -0.90 -0.56
CA GLN A 539 18.42 0.41 -0.59
C GLN A 539 18.90 1.18 -1.84
N PRO A 540 17.99 1.67 -2.70
CA PRO A 540 18.38 2.41 -3.91
C PRO A 540 19.27 3.62 -3.61
N GLY A 541 20.30 3.83 -4.42
CA GLY A 541 21.19 4.99 -4.32
C GLY A 541 22.14 4.99 -3.11
N LYS A 542 22.29 3.85 -2.43
CA LYS A 542 23.12 3.68 -1.23
C LYS A 542 24.26 2.70 -1.45
N PHE A 543 25.23 2.69 -0.53
CA PHE A 543 26.33 1.74 -0.59
C PHE A 543 25.84 0.32 -0.24
N PRO A 544 26.43 -0.74 -0.82
CA PRO A 544 26.10 -2.13 -0.48
C PRO A 544 26.82 -2.62 0.80
N TYR A 545 27.38 -1.70 1.58
CA TYR A 545 28.15 -1.91 2.80
C TYR A 545 27.97 -0.69 3.70
N GLY A 546 28.21 -0.82 5.00
CA GLY A 546 28.15 0.32 5.90
C GLY A 546 28.45 0.00 7.36
N LEU A 547 28.91 0.99 8.09
CA LEU A 547 29.03 0.94 9.55
C LEU A 547 28.87 2.36 10.11
N GLN A 548 27.72 2.62 10.72
CA GLN A 548 27.39 3.93 11.28
C GLN A 548 26.94 3.81 12.73
N LYS A 549 26.96 4.94 13.42
CA LYS A 549 26.48 5.10 14.79
C LYS A 549 25.45 6.21 14.85
N LEU A 550 24.35 5.99 15.58
CA LEU A 550 23.35 7.00 15.90
C LEU A 550 23.40 7.31 17.40
N THR A 551 23.90 8.50 17.73
CA THR A 551 24.00 8.99 19.10
C THR A 551 22.84 9.93 19.39
N ARG A 552 22.07 9.65 20.44
CA ARG A 552 20.96 10.53 20.83
C ARG A 552 21.49 11.84 21.43
N THR A 553 21.02 12.96 20.91
CA THR A 553 21.47 14.31 21.29
C THR A 553 20.39 15.16 21.96
N SER A 554 19.10 14.86 21.72
CA SER A 554 17.97 15.59 22.31
C SER A 554 16.69 14.73 22.41
N ASP A 555 15.60 15.37 22.84
CA ASP A 555 14.21 14.84 22.90
C ASP A 555 13.26 15.90 22.32
N ASP A 556 13.79 16.73 21.41
CA ASP A 556 13.15 17.96 20.97
C ASP A 556 12.32 17.73 19.70
N ALA A 557 12.41 16.59 19.02
CA ALA A 557 11.55 16.27 17.88
C ALA A 557 10.10 16.01 18.32
N MET A 558 9.14 16.35 17.47
CA MET A 558 7.76 15.89 17.62
C MET A 558 7.60 14.58 16.86
N ASP A 559 7.11 13.54 17.53
CA ASP A 559 6.86 12.22 16.97
C ASP A 559 5.61 11.59 17.60
N ILE A 560 5.04 10.57 16.96
CA ILE A 560 3.95 9.75 17.50
C ILE A 560 4.56 8.78 18.52
N LEU A 561 4.38 9.01 19.81
CA LEU A 561 4.91 8.15 20.86
C LEU A 561 4.27 6.75 20.84
N SER A 562 2.94 6.67 20.78
CA SER A 562 2.18 5.42 20.77
C SER A 562 0.85 5.59 20.05
N MET A 563 0.26 4.47 19.65
CA MET A 563 -1.09 4.38 19.11
C MET A 563 -1.74 3.16 19.76
N GLU A 564 -2.83 3.39 20.50
CA GLU A 564 -3.55 2.37 21.27
C GLU A 564 -4.97 2.22 20.72
N VAL A 565 -5.48 0.99 20.56
CA VAL A 565 -6.86 0.76 20.12
C VAL A 565 -7.85 1.03 21.26
N THR A 566 -8.98 1.64 20.93
CA THR A 566 -10.09 1.91 21.86
C THR A 566 -11.36 1.21 21.38
N GLU A 567 -12.43 1.21 22.18
CA GLU A 567 -13.73 0.62 21.80
C GLU A 567 -14.29 1.21 20.49
N SER A 568 -13.90 2.43 20.13
CA SER A 568 -14.48 3.17 19.01
C SER A 568 -13.46 3.72 18.03
N GLY A 569 -12.18 3.39 18.12
CA GLY A 569 -11.12 3.96 17.26
C GLY A 569 -9.74 3.86 17.91
N PHE A 570 -8.97 4.96 17.97
CA PHE A 570 -7.59 4.96 18.46
C PHE A 570 -7.24 6.14 19.35
N ASP A 571 -6.39 5.92 20.34
CA ASP A 571 -5.66 6.95 21.08
C ASP A 571 -4.24 7.11 20.50
N LEU A 572 -3.96 8.24 19.84
CA LEU A 572 -2.62 8.58 19.35
C LEU A 572 -1.94 9.52 20.34
N THR A 573 -0.86 9.07 20.98
CA THR A 573 -0.08 9.89 21.90
C THR A 573 1.16 10.44 21.21
N TYR A 574 1.44 11.74 21.35
CA TYR A 574 2.60 12.43 20.78
C TYR A 574 3.65 12.79 21.84
N THR A 575 4.91 12.92 21.45
CA THR A 575 6.01 13.32 22.35
C THR A 575 5.86 14.76 22.88
N LYS A 576 5.09 15.60 22.16
CA LYS A 576 4.80 17.01 22.48
C LYS A 576 3.30 17.32 22.42
N PRO A 577 2.83 18.33 23.17
CA PRO A 577 1.45 18.79 23.05
C PRO A 577 1.15 19.30 21.64
N VAL A 578 0.02 18.89 21.07
CA VAL A 578 -0.43 19.22 19.72
C VAL A 578 -0.92 20.67 19.65
N ALA A 579 -0.72 21.35 18.52
CA ALA A 579 -1.16 22.74 18.32
C ALA A 579 -2.69 22.90 18.34
N ALA A 580 -3.17 24.05 18.79
CA ALA A 580 -4.60 24.28 19.04
C ALA A 580 -5.48 24.20 17.77
N ASP A 581 -4.94 24.57 16.60
CA ASP A 581 -5.63 24.50 15.32
C ASP A 581 -5.81 23.06 14.81
N VAL A 582 -4.83 22.19 15.09
CA VAL A 582 -4.93 20.74 14.87
C VAL A 582 -6.00 20.17 15.80
N VAL A 583 -6.05 20.60 17.07
CA VAL A 583 -7.09 20.18 18.03
C VAL A 583 -8.50 20.61 17.58
N GLU A 584 -8.67 21.83 17.07
CA GLU A 584 -9.98 22.38 16.71
C GLU A 584 -10.66 21.62 15.55
N ASN A 585 -9.89 20.97 14.66
CA ASN A 585 -10.42 20.28 13.48
C ASN A 585 -9.93 18.82 13.40
N ALA A 586 -9.58 18.21 14.54
CA ALA A 586 -8.90 16.92 14.54
C ALA A 586 -9.65 15.85 13.73
N ALA A 587 -10.98 15.75 13.83
CA ALA A 587 -11.77 14.78 13.06
C ALA A 587 -11.67 14.95 11.54
N GLU A 588 -11.58 16.19 11.04
CA GLU A 588 -11.44 16.49 9.60
C GLU A 588 -9.99 16.35 9.11
N ARG A 589 -9.03 16.21 10.03
CA ARG A 589 -7.61 16.17 9.71
C ARG A 589 -7.10 14.76 9.54
N TYR A 590 -7.52 13.77 10.32
CA TYR A 590 -6.93 12.44 10.17
C TYR A 590 -7.51 11.69 8.97
N GLU A 591 -6.64 11.08 8.19
CA GLU A 591 -7.02 10.12 7.17
C GLU A 591 -6.83 8.72 7.75
N VAL A 592 -7.82 7.85 7.56
CA VAL A 592 -7.77 6.48 8.04
C VAL A 592 -8.18 5.55 6.91
N GLU A 593 -7.34 4.57 6.65
CA GLU A 593 -7.63 3.47 5.75
C GLU A 593 -7.47 2.16 6.53
N GLN A 594 -8.20 1.12 6.17
CA GLN A 594 -7.95 -0.22 6.68
C GLN A 594 -8.00 -1.25 5.57
N TRP A 595 -7.31 -2.37 5.78
CA TRP A 595 -7.36 -3.51 4.87
C TRP A 595 -7.03 -4.80 5.60
N SER A 596 -7.24 -5.92 4.92
CA SER A 596 -6.86 -7.25 5.34
C SER A 596 -5.84 -7.83 4.37
N TYR A 597 -5.21 -8.94 4.75
CA TYR A 597 -4.34 -9.70 3.86
C TYR A 597 -4.90 -11.11 3.65
N THR A 598 -4.87 -11.56 2.40
CA THR A 598 -5.15 -12.97 2.08
C THR A 598 -3.86 -13.66 1.60
N PRO A 599 -3.35 -14.64 2.35
CA PRO A 599 -2.20 -15.45 1.93
C PRO A 599 -2.50 -16.24 0.67
N THR A 600 -1.65 -16.12 -0.35
CA THR A 600 -1.76 -16.91 -1.60
C THR A 600 -0.42 -17.55 -1.95
N GLN A 601 -0.38 -18.49 -2.90
CA GLN A 601 0.89 -19.03 -3.41
C GLN A 601 1.71 -18.01 -4.22
N GLN A 602 1.14 -16.85 -4.56
CA GLN A 602 1.88 -15.82 -5.29
C GLN A 602 2.87 -15.13 -4.34
N TYR A 603 3.93 -14.55 -4.90
CA TYR A 603 4.93 -13.86 -4.10
C TYR A 603 4.35 -12.56 -3.55
N GLY A 604 4.27 -12.45 -2.22
CA GLY A 604 3.58 -11.33 -1.58
C GLY A 604 2.07 -11.43 -1.78
N GLY A 605 1.34 -10.51 -1.18
CA GLY A 605 -0.11 -10.49 -1.25
C GLY A 605 -0.62 -9.07 -1.34
N GLU A 606 -1.64 -8.90 -2.17
CA GLU A 606 -2.35 -7.65 -2.29
C GLU A 606 -3.08 -7.33 -0.98
N LYS A 607 -3.25 -6.04 -0.72
CA LYS A 607 -4.25 -5.59 0.24
C LYS A 607 -5.62 -6.03 -0.26
N ARG A 608 -6.46 -6.50 0.66
CA ARG A 608 -7.83 -6.95 0.40
C ARG A 608 -8.76 -6.18 1.31
N ASN A 609 -10.01 -5.94 0.91
CA ASN A 609 -10.96 -5.19 1.72
C ASN A 609 -10.43 -3.79 2.10
N GLU A 610 -9.83 -3.08 1.14
CA GLU A 610 -9.36 -1.71 1.37
C GLU A 610 -10.57 -0.78 1.57
N GLU A 611 -10.62 -0.12 2.72
CA GLU A 611 -11.72 0.75 3.14
C GLU A 611 -11.14 2.07 3.64
N VAL A 612 -11.63 3.20 3.12
CA VAL A 612 -11.37 4.52 3.70
C VAL A 612 -12.40 4.74 4.82
N LEU A 613 -11.94 5.09 6.02
CA LEU A 613 -12.80 5.27 7.19
C LEU A 613 -12.88 6.75 7.57
N ALA A 614 -14.10 7.24 7.75
CA ALA A 614 -14.31 8.57 8.28
C ALA A 614 -14.01 8.64 9.78
N VAL A 615 -13.24 9.66 10.19
CA VAL A 615 -13.09 10.03 11.59
C VAL A 615 -14.25 10.94 11.98
N THR A 616 -15.19 10.41 12.76
CA THR A 616 -16.45 11.10 13.11
C THR A 616 -16.35 11.98 14.34
N GLY A 617 -15.32 11.74 15.16
CA GLY A 617 -15.09 12.46 16.41
C GLY A 617 -13.61 12.44 16.77
N ALA A 618 -13.18 13.49 17.46
CA ALA A 618 -11.85 13.55 18.04
C ALA A 618 -11.87 14.33 19.35
N SER A 619 -11.07 13.89 20.33
CA SER A 619 -10.87 14.61 21.58
C SER A 619 -9.41 14.62 21.96
N VAL A 620 -9.01 15.57 22.82
CA VAL A 620 -7.60 15.74 23.20
C VAL A 620 -7.47 15.73 24.71
N SER A 621 -6.44 15.03 25.21
CA SER A 621 -6.12 14.92 26.63
C SER A 621 -5.81 16.28 27.27
N ASP A 622 -5.94 16.35 28.61
CA ASP A 622 -5.69 17.57 29.39
C ASP A 622 -4.26 18.13 29.22
N ASP A 623 -3.27 17.27 28.95
CA ASP A 623 -1.88 17.66 28.70
C ASP A 623 -1.59 17.98 27.22
N GLY A 624 -2.59 17.82 26.36
CA GLY A 624 -2.55 18.14 24.94
C GLY A 624 -1.79 17.12 24.10
N ARG A 625 -1.40 15.96 24.65
CA ARG A 625 -0.50 15.00 23.98
C ARG A 625 -1.20 13.82 23.34
N THR A 626 -2.38 13.45 23.81
CA THR A 626 -3.13 12.31 23.27
C THR A 626 -4.34 12.82 22.51
N VAL A 627 -4.49 12.38 21.27
CA VAL A 627 -5.66 12.61 20.43
C VAL A 627 -6.42 11.29 20.32
N SER A 628 -7.63 11.25 20.88
CA SER A 628 -8.55 10.11 20.78
C SER A 628 -9.45 10.29 19.57
N LEU A 629 -9.46 9.32 18.66
CA LEU A 629 -10.24 9.32 17.42
C LEU A 629 -11.42 8.34 17.51
N GLU A 630 -12.59 8.77 17.03
CA GLU A 630 -13.79 7.95 16.88
C GLU A 630 -13.98 7.55 15.40
N ILE A 631 -13.83 6.26 15.11
CA ILE A 631 -13.78 5.63 13.79
C ILE A 631 -14.79 4.45 13.78
N PRO A 632 -16.09 4.70 13.53
CA PRO A 632 -17.13 3.68 13.66
C PRO A 632 -17.00 2.46 12.73
N GLY A 633 -16.21 2.57 11.64
CA GLY A 633 -15.99 1.49 10.68
C GLY A 633 -14.78 0.60 10.96
N LEU A 634 -14.04 0.82 12.06
CA LEU A 634 -12.86 0.03 12.40
C LEU A 634 -13.23 -1.45 12.65
N ARG A 635 -12.47 -2.38 12.07
CA ARG A 635 -12.73 -3.83 12.17
C ARG A 635 -11.54 -4.60 12.74
N GLU A 636 -11.83 -5.73 13.40
CA GLU A 636 -10.83 -6.74 13.75
C GLU A 636 -10.28 -7.42 12.48
N ASP A 637 -9.14 -8.09 12.61
CA ASP A 637 -8.39 -8.72 11.51
C ASP A 637 -8.07 -7.77 10.35
N ARG A 638 -7.61 -6.56 10.71
CA ARG A 638 -7.22 -5.50 9.77
C ARG A 638 -5.85 -4.93 10.08
N VAL A 639 -5.23 -4.31 9.09
CA VAL A 639 -4.23 -3.28 9.26
C VAL A 639 -4.92 -1.94 9.05
N ALA A 640 -4.86 -1.06 10.04
CA ALA A 640 -5.35 0.31 9.95
C ALA A 640 -4.16 1.26 9.73
N HIS A 641 -4.20 2.04 8.66
CA HIS A 641 -3.23 3.09 8.36
C HIS A 641 -3.83 4.44 8.75
N VAL A 642 -3.23 5.10 9.74
CA VAL A 642 -3.68 6.40 10.23
C VAL A 642 -2.63 7.45 9.88
N ARG A 643 -3.06 8.51 9.20
CA ARG A 643 -2.21 9.63 8.78
C ARG A 643 -2.59 10.91 9.50
N SER A 644 -1.57 11.62 9.98
CA SER A 644 -1.64 12.95 10.58
C SER A 644 -1.20 14.01 9.54
N PRO A 645 -2.04 14.39 8.56
CA PRO A 645 -1.57 15.13 7.38
C PRO A 645 -1.04 16.51 7.70
N ARG A 646 -0.12 16.97 6.86
CA ARG A 646 0.58 18.24 7.05
C ARG A 646 -0.30 19.44 6.64
N PRO A 647 -0.15 20.62 7.29
CA PRO A 647 0.74 20.87 8.42
C PRO A 647 0.20 20.22 9.70
N PHE A 648 1.08 19.51 10.42
CA PHE A 648 0.80 18.93 11.72
C PHE A 648 1.93 19.32 12.66
N GLU A 649 1.62 20.18 13.64
CA GLU A 649 2.62 20.84 14.48
C GLU A 649 2.31 20.68 15.98
N ALA A 650 3.36 20.75 16.77
CA ALA A 650 3.28 20.90 18.21
C ALA A 650 2.90 22.35 18.57
N ALA A 651 2.41 22.56 19.79
CA ALA A 651 2.08 23.89 20.31
C ALA A 651 3.26 24.89 20.33
N ASP A 652 4.50 24.41 20.21
CA ASP A 652 5.72 25.23 20.08
C ASP A 652 6.14 25.52 18.62
N GLY A 653 5.38 25.01 17.63
CA GLY A 653 5.63 25.14 16.19
C GLY A 653 6.60 24.10 15.63
N THR A 654 6.96 23.06 16.39
CA THR A 654 7.75 21.93 15.87
C THR A 654 6.86 21.06 14.97
N GLU A 655 7.25 20.83 13.72
CA GLU A 655 6.54 19.91 12.82
C GLU A 655 6.73 18.45 13.24
N LEU A 656 5.69 17.64 13.00
CA LEU A 656 5.73 16.20 13.19
C LEU A 656 6.75 15.55 12.23
N TRP A 657 7.58 14.66 12.77
CA TRP A 657 8.65 14.00 12.02
C TRP A 657 8.12 13.01 10.96
N SER A 658 7.27 12.07 11.37
CA SER A 658 6.57 11.12 10.51
C SER A 658 5.07 11.20 10.78
N THR A 659 4.24 11.31 9.74
CA THR A 659 2.79 11.49 9.89
C THR A 659 2.01 10.19 9.92
N GLU A 660 2.64 9.08 9.52
CA GLU A 660 1.98 7.79 9.28
C GLU A 660 2.22 6.78 10.40
N ALA A 661 1.18 6.00 10.71
CA ALA A 661 1.19 4.86 11.61
C ALA A 661 0.39 3.70 11.01
N TRP A 662 0.96 2.50 11.01
CA TRP A 662 0.26 1.27 10.59
C TRP A 662 0.01 0.41 11.81
N TYR A 663 -1.25 0.23 12.17
CA TYR A 663 -1.69 -0.54 13.32
C TYR A 663 -2.23 -1.89 12.86
N THR A 664 -1.78 -3.00 13.45
CA THR A 664 -2.36 -4.32 13.24
C THR A 664 -3.46 -4.55 14.28
N VAL A 665 -4.72 -4.61 13.85
CA VAL A 665 -5.90 -4.78 14.71
C VAL A 665 -6.31 -6.26 14.71
N HIS A 666 -5.97 -7.00 15.76
CA HIS A 666 -6.51 -8.37 15.97
C HIS A 666 -7.78 -8.35 16.78
N THR A 667 -7.79 -7.52 17.81
CA THR A 667 -8.98 -7.35 18.64
C THR A 667 -9.23 -5.91 19.02
N ILE A 668 -10.50 -5.57 19.18
CA ILE A 668 -10.98 -4.27 19.63
C ILE A 668 -11.64 -4.47 21.01
N PRO A 669 -11.32 -3.64 22.03
CA PRO A 669 -11.94 -3.78 23.34
C PRO A 669 -13.47 -3.68 23.24
N ASN A 670 -14.19 -4.62 23.84
CA ASN A 670 -15.65 -4.68 23.81
C ASN A 670 -16.24 -4.61 22.38
N TYR A 671 -15.55 -5.20 21.41
CA TYR A 671 -15.92 -5.13 20.00
C TYR A 671 -17.37 -5.56 19.76
N GLU A 672 -18.13 -4.62 19.19
CA GLU A 672 -19.35 -4.92 18.46
C GLU A 672 -19.03 -4.66 16.99
N GLU A 673 -19.05 -5.72 16.18
CA GLU A 673 -18.81 -5.61 14.75
C GLU A 673 -19.68 -4.50 14.16
N PRO A 674 -19.10 -3.48 13.49
CA PRO A 674 -19.87 -2.44 12.84
C PRO A 674 -20.93 -3.13 11.98
N PRO A 675 -22.19 -2.67 11.99
CA PRO A 675 -23.22 -3.27 11.14
C PRO A 675 -22.63 -3.37 9.74
N ASN A 676 -22.44 -4.59 9.23
CA ASN A 676 -21.92 -4.79 7.89
C ASN A 676 -22.74 -3.88 6.99
N GLU A 677 -22.09 -2.94 6.34
CA GLU A 677 -22.79 -2.07 5.42
C GLU A 677 -23.54 -3.01 4.47
N ILE A 678 -24.87 -2.89 4.47
CA ILE A 678 -25.77 -3.50 3.49
C ILE A 678 -26.08 -5.00 3.72
N GLY A 679 -25.49 -5.69 4.69
CA GLY A 679 -25.64 -7.16 4.74
C GLY A 679 -25.24 -7.81 3.41
N VAL A 680 -24.43 -7.13 2.59
CA VAL A 680 -23.81 -7.62 1.36
C VAL A 680 -22.40 -8.06 1.72
N TYR A 681 -22.03 -9.22 1.20
CA TYR A 681 -20.79 -9.93 1.42
C TYR A 681 -20.24 -10.26 0.04
N GLU A 682 -19.31 -9.43 -0.44
CA GLU A 682 -18.67 -9.64 -1.74
C GLU A 682 -18.01 -11.03 -1.79
N ALA A 683 -18.09 -11.69 -2.94
CA ALA A 683 -17.62 -13.06 -3.13
C ALA A 683 -16.10 -13.15 -3.01
N GLU A 684 -15.38 -12.19 -3.56
CA GLU A 684 -13.93 -12.09 -3.54
C GLU A 684 -13.36 -11.89 -2.13
N ASN A 685 -14.22 -11.56 -1.17
CA ASN A 685 -13.85 -11.46 0.25
C ASN A 685 -14.09 -12.75 1.03
N GLY A 686 -14.68 -13.78 0.39
CA GLY A 686 -14.91 -15.08 1.00
C GLY A 686 -13.69 -15.99 1.00
N THR A 687 -13.71 -16.99 1.87
CA THR A 687 -12.66 -18.03 1.91
C THR A 687 -12.79 -18.96 0.70
N LEU A 688 -11.74 -19.02 -0.12
CA LEU A 688 -11.69 -19.85 -1.34
C LEU A 688 -10.99 -21.19 -1.11
N ALA A 689 -11.46 -22.23 -1.80
CA ALA A 689 -10.80 -23.53 -1.86
C ALA A 689 -10.95 -24.19 -3.24
N GLY A 690 -10.12 -25.20 -3.52
CA GLY A 690 -10.34 -26.12 -4.65
C GLY A 690 -10.26 -25.52 -6.06
N LEU A 691 -9.36 -24.57 -6.28
CA LEU A 691 -9.18 -23.82 -7.53
C LEU A 691 -10.30 -22.81 -7.84
N ALA A 692 -11.16 -22.46 -6.87
CA ALA A 692 -11.85 -21.18 -6.92
C ALA A 692 -10.80 -20.06 -6.89
N ASP A 693 -10.97 -19.04 -7.72
CA ASP A 693 -10.07 -17.89 -7.82
C ASP A 693 -10.90 -16.60 -7.95
N ILE A 694 -10.23 -15.46 -7.87
CA ILE A 694 -10.84 -14.13 -8.04
C ILE A 694 -10.50 -13.63 -9.43
N ASP A 695 -11.49 -13.07 -10.12
CA ASP A 695 -11.35 -12.48 -11.45
C ASP A 695 -12.17 -11.18 -11.53
N ASP A 696 -11.86 -10.32 -12.49
CA ASP A 696 -12.47 -9.02 -12.75
C ASP A 696 -12.78 -8.80 -14.25
N GLU A 697 -12.53 -9.79 -15.12
CA GLU A 697 -12.63 -9.63 -16.58
C GLU A 697 -14.07 -9.42 -17.11
N HIS A 698 -15.09 -9.70 -16.30
CA HIS A 698 -16.50 -9.59 -16.67
C HIS A 698 -17.17 -8.36 -16.04
N ALA A 699 -17.37 -7.31 -16.83
CA ALA A 699 -17.97 -6.06 -16.37
C ALA A 699 -19.31 -6.23 -15.60
N HIS A 700 -19.62 -5.23 -14.77
CA HIS A 700 -20.85 -5.08 -13.96
C HIS A 700 -20.96 -5.96 -12.71
N HIS A 701 -19.84 -6.55 -12.26
CA HIS A 701 -19.69 -7.07 -10.91
C HIS A 701 -19.65 -5.93 -9.87
N THR A 702 -19.88 -6.23 -8.62
CA THR A 702 -19.68 -5.33 -7.47
C THR A 702 -18.28 -5.55 -6.87
N GLY A 703 -17.94 -4.78 -5.83
CA GLY A 703 -16.65 -4.90 -5.16
C GLY A 703 -15.41 -4.77 -6.06
N GLY A 704 -14.34 -5.47 -5.66
CA GLY A 704 -13.05 -5.50 -6.34
C GLY A 704 -12.94 -6.59 -7.41
N GLY A 705 -13.93 -7.47 -7.52
CA GLY A 705 -13.93 -8.58 -8.45
C GLY A 705 -15.14 -9.48 -8.26
N TYR A 706 -15.02 -10.73 -8.67
CA TYR A 706 -15.97 -11.80 -8.41
C TYR A 706 -15.21 -13.13 -8.31
N VAL A 707 -15.86 -14.19 -7.85
CA VAL A 707 -15.25 -15.51 -7.74
C VAL A 707 -15.59 -16.39 -8.93
N ASP A 708 -14.57 -16.95 -9.56
CA ASP A 708 -14.61 -17.81 -10.73
C ASP A 708 -14.08 -19.24 -10.38
N GLY A 709 -13.61 -20.02 -11.37
CA GLY A 709 -12.96 -21.32 -11.13
C GLY A 709 -13.93 -22.46 -10.76
N PHE A 710 -15.23 -22.17 -10.69
CA PHE A 710 -16.30 -23.13 -10.41
C PHE A 710 -16.56 -24.12 -11.55
N ASP A 711 -15.76 -24.16 -12.62
CA ASP A 711 -15.69 -25.28 -13.56
C ASP A 711 -14.93 -26.50 -12.97
N ASN A 712 -14.06 -26.25 -11.99
CA ASN A 712 -13.25 -27.25 -11.31
C ASN A 712 -14.05 -27.98 -10.22
N ILE A 713 -13.98 -29.32 -10.21
CA ILE A 713 -14.58 -30.12 -9.13
C ILE A 713 -13.81 -29.84 -7.84
N GLY A 714 -14.54 -29.51 -6.78
CA GLY A 714 -14.00 -29.19 -5.47
C GLY A 714 -13.78 -27.70 -5.24
N ALA A 715 -14.01 -26.83 -6.22
CA ALA A 715 -13.99 -25.38 -6.01
C ALA A 715 -15.04 -24.97 -4.98
N GLN A 716 -14.67 -24.13 -4.02
CA GLN A 716 -15.56 -23.66 -2.97
C GLN A 716 -15.34 -22.18 -2.70
N LEU A 717 -16.43 -21.51 -2.34
CA LEU A 717 -16.46 -20.16 -1.81
C LEU A 717 -17.28 -20.19 -0.53
N THR A 718 -16.69 -19.71 0.56
CA THR A 718 -17.36 -19.57 1.86
C THR A 718 -17.44 -18.11 2.27
N TRP A 719 -18.66 -17.62 2.47
CA TRP A 719 -18.92 -16.34 3.13
C TRP A 719 -19.06 -16.55 4.64
N ASP A 720 -18.35 -15.72 5.40
CA ASP A 720 -18.58 -15.53 6.82
C ASP A 720 -19.59 -14.40 7.01
N VAL A 721 -20.75 -14.72 7.58
CA VAL A 721 -21.88 -13.79 7.67
C VAL A 721 -22.42 -13.69 9.09
N ARG A 722 -22.88 -12.50 9.49
CA ARG A 722 -23.41 -12.25 10.83
C ARG A 722 -24.88 -11.80 10.77
N VAL A 723 -25.68 -12.32 11.71
CA VAL A 723 -27.07 -11.87 11.92
C VAL A 723 -27.36 -11.59 13.40
N ASP A 724 -28.15 -10.55 13.67
CA ASP A 724 -28.44 -10.08 15.04
C ASP A 724 -29.39 -10.99 15.81
N GLU A 725 -30.24 -11.75 15.13
CA GLU A 725 -31.19 -12.68 15.73
C GLU A 725 -31.14 -14.02 15.01
N ALA A 726 -31.34 -15.13 15.73
CA ALA A 726 -31.49 -16.43 15.08
C ALA A 726 -32.82 -16.47 14.32
N GLY A 727 -32.80 -16.86 13.05
CA GLY A 727 -33.98 -16.75 12.19
C GLY A 727 -33.81 -17.40 10.82
N THR A 728 -34.88 -17.34 10.03
CA THR A 728 -34.83 -17.68 8.61
C THR A 728 -34.70 -16.38 7.82
N TYR A 729 -33.63 -16.25 7.07
CA TYR A 729 -33.32 -15.05 6.29
C TYR A 729 -33.42 -15.35 4.79
N PRO A 730 -34.00 -14.45 3.99
CA PRO A 730 -33.75 -14.42 2.56
C PRO A 730 -32.28 -14.07 2.31
N VAL A 731 -31.57 -14.98 1.68
CA VAL A 731 -30.17 -14.81 1.29
C VAL A 731 -30.12 -14.79 -0.23
N THR A 732 -29.76 -13.64 -0.78
CA THR A 732 -29.62 -13.40 -2.21
C THR A 732 -28.18 -13.66 -2.63
N PHE A 733 -27.96 -14.58 -3.54
CA PHE A 733 -26.68 -14.77 -4.22
C PHE A 733 -26.74 -14.07 -5.56
N ARG A 734 -25.84 -13.12 -5.80
CA ARG A 734 -25.65 -12.51 -7.10
C ARG A 734 -24.60 -13.29 -7.88
N TYR A 735 -24.91 -13.63 -9.13
CA TYR A 735 -24.13 -14.59 -9.91
C TYR A 735 -24.19 -14.32 -11.42
N ALA A 736 -23.21 -14.84 -12.15
CA ALA A 736 -23.23 -14.93 -13.61
C ALA A 736 -23.24 -16.41 -14.05
N ASN A 737 -24.20 -16.77 -14.90
CA ASN A 737 -24.35 -18.10 -15.47
C ASN A 737 -24.37 -17.98 -17.00
N GLY A 738 -23.17 -17.83 -17.57
CA GLY A 738 -22.99 -17.65 -19.01
C GLY A 738 -23.16 -18.94 -19.83
N PRO A 739 -22.93 -18.86 -21.16
CA PRO A 739 -23.36 -19.88 -22.12
C PRO A 739 -22.52 -21.17 -22.12
N ASN A 740 -21.40 -21.20 -21.39
CA ASN A 740 -20.51 -22.36 -21.29
C ASN A 740 -20.76 -23.10 -19.97
N PRO A 741 -20.87 -24.44 -19.95
CA PRO A 741 -20.72 -25.37 -21.07
C PRO A 741 -21.99 -25.50 -21.93
N TYR A 742 -23.12 -24.95 -21.47
CA TYR A 742 -24.37 -24.84 -22.22
C TYR A 742 -25.21 -23.66 -21.68
N VAL A 743 -26.13 -23.17 -22.51
CA VAL A 743 -27.14 -22.16 -22.11
C VAL A 743 -28.30 -22.84 -21.40
N GLY A 744 -28.53 -22.51 -20.13
CA GLY A 744 -29.62 -23.02 -19.31
C GLY A 744 -29.34 -22.90 -17.82
N THR A 745 -30.28 -23.37 -17.00
CA THR A 745 -30.11 -23.46 -15.54
C THR A 745 -28.95 -24.40 -15.20
N LYS A 746 -28.12 -24.00 -14.23
CA LYS A 746 -27.01 -24.80 -13.69
C LYS A 746 -27.19 -25.01 -12.19
N THR A 747 -26.65 -26.11 -11.69
CA THR A 747 -26.71 -26.52 -10.28
C THR A 747 -25.37 -26.34 -9.58
N ILE A 748 -25.41 -25.91 -8.32
CA ILE A 748 -24.26 -25.74 -7.40
C ILE A 748 -24.66 -26.23 -6.01
N SER A 749 -23.78 -26.90 -5.28
CA SER A 749 -24.03 -27.36 -3.92
C SER A 749 -23.95 -26.20 -2.91
N LEU A 750 -24.79 -26.24 -1.88
CA LEU A 750 -24.87 -25.23 -0.82
C LEU A 750 -24.78 -25.90 0.57
N ASP A 751 -23.89 -25.39 1.41
CA ASP A 751 -23.76 -25.74 2.82
C ASP A 751 -23.96 -24.49 3.70
N VAL A 752 -24.56 -24.66 4.88
CA VAL A 752 -24.69 -23.59 5.88
C VAL A 752 -24.23 -24.11 7.23
N ASN A 753 -23.25 -23.45 7.86
CA ASN A 753 -22.67 -23.84 9.13
C ASN A 753 -22.16 -25.31 9.15
N GLY A 754 -21.61 -25.75 8.03
CA GLY A 754 -21.15 -27.14 7.80
C GLY A 754 -22.28 -28.17 7.67
N GLU A 755 -23.52 -27.73 7.46
CA GLU A 755 -24.67 -28.59 7.18
C GLU A 755 -25.09 -28.48 5.71
N ASP A 756 -25.01 -29.60 5.00
CA ASP A 756 -25.44 -29.76 3.61
C ASP A 756 -26.93 -29.41 3.41
N LYS A 757 -27.19 -28.43 2.55
CA LYS A 757 -28.53 -27.96 2.16
C LYS A 757 -28.95 -28.45 0.77
N GLY A 758 -28.10 -29.23 0.09
CA GLY A 758 -28.32 -29.77 -1.25
C GLY A 758 -27.87 -28.81 -2.35
N GLN A 759 -28.42 -28.98 -3.55
CA GLN A 759 -28.08 -28.16 -4.73
C GLN A 759 -29.07 -27.01 -4.92
N ILE A 760 -28.54 -25.81 -5.13
CA ILE A 760 -29.29 -24.65 -5.65
C ILE A 760 -29.24 -24.64 -7.17
N ALA A 761 -30.28 -24.07 -7.80
CA ALA A 761 -30.42 -24.04 -9.25
C ALA A 761 -30.51 -22.59 -9.74
N VAL A 762 -29.46 -22.11 -10.40
CA VAL A 762 -29.33 -20.73 -10.86
C VAL A 762 -29.67 -20.62 -12.34
N GLU A 763 -30.53 -19.68 -12.72
CA GLU A 763 -30.99 -19.48 -14.10
C GLU A 763 -29.88 -18.90 -15.00
N THR A 764 -29.99 -19.07 -16.32
CA THR A 764 -28.99 -18.55 -17.27
C THR A 764 -29.02 -17.02 -17.33
N THR A 765 -27.85 -16.39 -17.34
CA THR A 765 -27.70 -14.95 -17.63
C THR A 765 -27.45 -14.67 -19.13
N GLU A 766 -27.40 -15.74 -19.94
CA GLU A 766 -27.15 -15.77 -21.39
C GLU A 766 -25.72 -15.36 -21.80
N VAL A 767 -25.12 -14.41 -21.11
CA VAL A 767 -23.75 -13.89 -21.30
C VAL A 767 -23.07 -13.69 -19.94
N TRP A 768 -21.74 -13.67 -19.93
CA TRP A 768 -20.96 -13.57 -18.68
C TRP A 768 -20.96 -12.17 -18.05
N ASN A 769 -21.03 -11.10 -18.85
CA ASN A 769 -21.14 -9.72 -18.35
C ASN A 769 -22.56 -9.36 -17.85
N ALA A 770 -23.43 -10.36 -17.68
CA ALA A 770 -24.77 -10.18 -17.15
C ALA A 770 -24.89 -10.93 -15.84
N TRP A 771 -25.32 -10.19 -14.80
CA TRP A 771 -25.45 -10.66 -13.44
C TRP A 771 -26.93 -10.77 -13.06
N ALA A 772 -27.27 -11.78 -12.27
CA ALA A 772 -28.62 -12.03 -11.79
C ALA A 772 -28.61 -12.43 -10.32
N ASP A 773 -29.77 -12.30 -9.68
CA ASP A 773 -29.96 -12.62 -8.27
C ASP A 773 -30.72 -13.95 -8.12
N HIS A 774 -30.24 -14.80 -7.22
CA HIS A 774 -30.91 -16.03 -6.79
C HIS A 774 -31.16 -15.98 -5.28
N VAL A 775 -32.40 -16.21 -4.82
CA VAL A 775 -32.76 -16.09 -3.41
C VAL A 775 -33.03 -17.45 -2.79
N GLU A 776 -32.35 -17.76 -1.68
CA GLU A 776 -32.63 -18.91 -0.83
C GLU A 776 -33.11 -18.49 0.56
N GLN A 777 -33.92 -19.34 1.20
CA GLN A 777 -34.38 -19.12 2.57
C GLN A 777 -33.52 -19.96 3.51
N LEU A 778 -32.57 -19.32 4.20
CA LEU A 778 -31.57 -20.00 5.02
C LEU A 778 -31.83 -19.81 6.52
N GLU A 779 -31.75 -20.89 7.29
CA GLU A 779 -31.78 -20.82 8.76
C GLU A 779 -30.40 -20.43 9.28
N LEU A 780 -30.29 -19.23 9.85
CA LEU A 780 -29.07 -18.66 10.41
C LEU A 780 -29.18 -18.56 11.94
N ARG A 781 -28.05 -18.77 12.62
CA ARG A 781 -27.90 -18.63 14.08
C ARG A 781 -27.60 -17.18 14.41
N GLU A 782 -28.01 -16.73 15.59
CA GLU A 782 -27.55 -15.44 16.14
C GLU A 782 -26.02 -15.40 16.19
N GLY A 783 -25.43 -14.29 15.74
CA GLY A 783 -23.98 -14.15 15.57
C GLY A 783 -23.47 -14.69 14.24
N ASN A 784 -22.26 -15.25 14.25
CA ASN A 784 -21.55 -15.65 13.04
C ASN A 784 -22.08 -16.97 12.46
N ASN A 785 -22.13 -17.03 11.14
CA ASN A 785 -22.53 -18.17 10.33
C ASN A 785 -21.60 -18.31 9.13
N THR A 786 -21.45 -19.53 8.64
CA THR A 786 -20.81 -19.77 7.34
C THR A 786 -21.84 -20.18 6.30
N ILE A 787 -21.72 -19.64 5.08
CA ILE A 787 -22.51 -20.05 3.92
C ILE A 787 -21.52 -20.40 2.81
N THR A 788 -21.56 -21.64 2.34
CA THR A 788 -20.58 -22.15 1.37
C THR A 788 -21.28 -22.62 0.11
N VAL A 789 -20.85 -22.13 -1.06
CA VAL A 789 -21.20 -22.72 -2.36
C VAL A 789 -20.04 -23.56 -2.87
N SER A 790 -20.33 -24.72 -3.46
CA SER A 790 -19.31 -25.69 -3.87
C SER A 790 -19.62 -26.34 -5.22
N ALA A 791 -18.59 -26.49 -6.05
CA ALA A 791 -18.61 -27.24 -7.30
C ALA A 791 -18.44 -28.75 -7.05
N GLY A 792 -19.51 -29.45 -6.70
CA GLY A 792 -19.53 -30.89 -6.48
C GLY A 792 -19.43 -31.73 -7.75
N GLU A 793 -19.18 -33.04 -7.60
CA GLU A 793 -19.16 -34.00 -8.72
C GLU A 793 -20.51 -34.12 -9.44
N ASP A 794 -21.61 -33.90 -8.70
CA ASP A 794 -22.99 -33.99 -9.18
C ASP A 794 -23.56 -32.63 -9.68
N ASP A 795 -22.76 -31.55 -9.62
CA ASP A 795 -23.14 -30.21 -10.04
C ASP A 795 -22.85 -29.92 -11.52
N ASP A 796 -23.70 -29.11 -12.15
CA ASP A 796 -23.48 -28.62 -13.53
C ASP A 796 -22.31 -27.62 -13.60
N ARG A 797 -21.95 -26.97 -12.47
CA ARG A 797 -20.74 -26.13 -12.31
C ARG A 797 -20.77 -24.87 -13.19
N HIS A 798 -19.64 -24.18 -13.37
CA HIS A 798 -19.47 -23.05 -14.30
C HIS A 798 -20.44 -21.87 -14.02
N VAL A 799 -20.35 -21.34 -12.79
CA VAL A 799 -21.10 -20.18 -12.31
C VAL A 799 -20.10 -19.26 -11.62
N ASN A 800 -20.14 -17.97 -11.92
CA ASN A 800 -19.33 -16.98 -11.22
C ASN A 800 -20.18 -16.30 -10.15
N TRP A 801 -19.59 -15.98 -9.00
CA TRP A 801 -20.29 -15.41 -7.84
C TRP A 801 -19.81 -13.99 -7.59
N ASP A 802 -20.74 -13.05 -7.49
CA ASP A 802 -20.46 -11.63 -7.28
C ASP A 802 -20.50 -11.29 -5.79
N HIS A 803 -21.65 -11.50 -5.16
CA HIS A 803 -21.82 -11.30 -3.73
C HIS A 803 -22.97 -12.13 -3.17
N LEU A 804 -23.01 -12.19 -1.84
CA LEU A 804 -24.13 -12.69 -1.06
C LEU A 804 -24.76 -11.53 -0.29
N ARG A 805 -26.08 -11.42 -0.27
CA ARG A 805 -26.81 -10.43 0.51
C ARG A 805 -27.80 -11.08 1.47
N ILE A 806 -27.69 -10.78 2.76
CA ILE A 806 -28.69 -11.12 3.76
C ILE A 806 -29.73 -9.99 3.78
N GLN A 807 -30.91 -10.27 3.25
CA GLN A 807 -32.03 -9.35 3.37
C GLN A 807 -32.59 -9.43 4.81
N GLN A 808 -32.53 -8.32 5.55
CA GLN A 808 -33.33 -8.16 6.77
C GLN A 808 -34.82 -7.98 6.40
N GLU A 809 -35.73 -8.08 7.39
CA GLU A 809 -37.18 -7.97 7.17
C GLU A 809 -37.53 -6.81 6.21
N PRO A 810 -38.37 -7.06 5.19
CA PRO A 810 -38.62 -6.08 4.14
C PRO A 810 -39.15 -4.78 4.73
N CYS A 811 -38.52 -3.68 4.34
CA CYS A 811 -38.91 -2.33 4.74
C CYS A 811 -40.42 -2.12 4.54
N ALA A 812 -41.08 -1.58 5.56
CA ALA A 812 -42.45 -1.16 5.42
C ALA A 812 -42.49 0.17 4.63
N PRO A 813 -43.35 0.31 3.62
CA PRO A 813 -43.39 1.53 2.81
C PRO A 813 -43.76 2.74 3.66
N ALA A 814 -42.88 3.74 3.62
CA ALA A 814 -43.08 5.01 4.30
C ALA A 814 -44.38 5.69 3.85
N GLN A 815 -45.01 6.42 4.76
CA GLN A 815 -46.23 7.16 4.45
C GLN A 815 -45.88 8.57 4.01
N PRO A 816 -46.41 9.06 2.87
CA PRO A 816 -46.11 10.41 2.40
C PRO A 816 -46.72 11.46 3.33
N ASP A 817 -46.13 12.65 3.32
CA ASP A 817 -46.69 13.82 3.98
C ASP A 817 -48.05 14.22 3.38
N GLU A 818 -48.83 15.01 4.12
CA GLU A 818 -50.14 15.48 3.66
C GLU A 818 -50.03 16.22 2.32
N GLY A 819 -50.62 15.64 1.27
CA GLY A 819 -50.62 16.19 -0.09
C GLY A 819 -49.53 15.63 -1.01
N TYR A 820 -48.55 14.91 -0.47
CA TYR A 820 -47.47 14.28 -1.23
C TYR A 820 -47.80 12.83 -1.61
N ARG A 821 -47.04 12.30 -2.57
CA ARG A 821 -46.94 10.87 -2.89
C ARG A 821 -45.47 10.45 -2.92
N MET A 822 -45.17 9.21 -2.57
CA MET A 822 -43.81 8.69 -2.62
C MET A 822 -43.34 8.48 -4.07
N LEU A 823 -42.08 8.79 -4.32
CA LEU A 823 -41.27 8.31 -5.44
C LEU A 823 -40.32 7.20 -4.98
N PHE A 824 -39.79 7.31 -3.76
CA PHE A 824 -39.04 6.25 -3.08
C PHE A 824 -39.52 6.17 -1.63
N ASP A 825 -40.14 5.05 -1.26
CA ASP A 825 -40.79 4.85 0.05
C ASP A 825 -39.98 4.02 1.04
N GLY A 826 -38.68 3.85 0.75
CA GLY A 826 -37.78 3.04 1.54
C GLY A 826 -37.82 1.55 1.18
N THR A 827 -38.64 1.12 0.22
CA THR A 827 -38.67 -0.28 -0.23
C THR A 827 -37.92 -0.49 -1.54
N GLU A 828 -37.31 -1.67 -1.70
CA GLU A 828 -36.71 -2.09 -2.99
C GLU A 828 -37.71 -2.04 -4.13
N GLY A 829 -38.98 -2.35 -3.86
CA GLY A 829 -40.05 -2.27 -4.86
C GLY A 829 -40.23 -0.85 -5.42
N SER A 830 -40.12 0.17 -4.58
CA SER A 830 -40.15 1.57 -5.03
C SER A 830 -38.86 2.02 -5.70
N LEU A 831 -37.70 1.44 -5.33
CA LEU A 831 -36.42 1.73 -5.97
C LEU A 831 -36.34 1.14 -7.38
N ALA A 832 -36.89 -0.06 -7.59
CA ALA A 832 -36.90 -0.75 -8.88
C ALA A 832 -37.67 0.00 -9.98
N ASP A 833 -38.47 1.01 -9.60
CA ASP A 833 -39.16 1.90 -10.53
C ASP A 833 -38.27 3.06 -11.04
N TRP A 834 -37.01 3.17 -10.58
CA TRP A 834 -36.05 4.20 -10.99
C TRP A 834 -35.07 3.69 -12.07
N ASP A 835 -34.63 4.59 -12.95
CA ASP A 835 -33.66 4.33 -14.02
C ASP A 835 -32.28 4.83 -13.60
N MET A 836 -31.27 3.95 -13.57
CA MET A 836 -29.88 4.31 -13.25
C MET A 836 -29.04 4.57 -14.51
N ALA A 837 -28.26 5.65 -14.50
CA ALA A 837 -27.20 5.93 -15.46
C ALA A 837 -25.82 5.79 -14.79
N ALA A 838 -25.07 4.77 -15.22
CA ALA A 838 -23.78 4.34 -14.65
C ALA A 838 -22.60 5.24 -15.13
N PRO A 839 -21.37 5.18 -14.57
CA PRO A 839 -20.79 4.10 -13.74
C PRO A 839 -21.18 4.05 -12.26
N GLY A 840 -21.84 5.08 -11.70
CA GLY A 840 -22.35 5.05 -10.32
C GLY A 840 -23.59 4.18 -10.13
N ASP A 841 -23.91 3.88 -8.87
CA ASP A 841 -25.13 3.16 -8.48
C ASP A 841 -25.68 3.66 -7.13
N PHE A 842 -26.87 3.19 -6.75
CA PHE A 842 -27.48 3.40 -5.44
C PHE A 842 -27.94 2.07 -4.84
N ILE A 843 -27.39 1.74 -3.68
CA ILE A 843 -27.70 0.48 -2.99
C ILE A 843 -28.72 0.73 -1.89
N HIS A 844 -29.79 -0.08 -1.88
CA HIS A 844 -30.78 -0.13 -0.80
C HIS A 844 -30.18 -0.68 0.49
N GLN A 845 -30.42 0.02 1.60
CA GLN A 845 -29.80 -0.22 2.89
C GLN A 845 -30.77 -0.93 3.86
N ALA A 846 -30.21 -1.59 4.87
CA ALA A 846 -30.98 -2.26 5.92
C ALA A 846 -31.87 -1.28 6.74
N ASP A 847 -31.48 -0.01 6.83
CA ASP A 847 -32.25 1.05 7.50
C ASP A 847 -33.33 1.69 6.60
N CYS A 848 -33.64 1.07 5.47
CA CYS A 848 -34.64 1.50 4.49
C CYS A 848 -34.28 2.78 3.73
N THR A 849 -33.00 3.09 3.62
CA THR A 849 -32.47 4.21 2.83
C THR A 849 -31.82 3.70 1.54
N ILE A 850 -31.35 4.60 0.68
CA ILE A 850 -30.43 4.27 -0.42
C ILE A 850 -29.14 5.06 -0.23
N ARG A 851 -27.98 4.45 -0.53
CA ARG A 851 -26.65 5.08 -0.48
C ARG A 851 -26.02 5.07 -1.86
N SER A 852 -25.38 6.16 -2.26
CA SER A 852 -24.56 6.24 -3.47
C SER A 852 -23.32 5.34 -3.37
N VAL A 853 -22.96 4.68 -4.46
CA VAL A 853 -21.73 3.87 -4.58
C VAL A 853 -21.15 3.94 -5.99
N GLY A 854 -19.88 3.54 -6.14
CA GLY A 854 -19.21 3.51 -7.45
C GLY A 854 -18.90 4.90 -7.99
N GLY A 855 -18.70 5.02 -9.30
CA GLY A 855 -18.31 6.28 -9.94
C GLY A 855 -19.45 7.29 -10.11
N LEU A 856 -19.23 8.29 -10.97
CA LEU A 856 -20.26 9.26 -11.34
C LEU A 856 -21.55 8.58 -11.84
N GLY A 857 -22.70 8.93 -11.29
CA GLY A 857 -23.97 8.31 -11.65
C GLY A 857 -25.18 9.20 -11.44
N LEU A 858 -26.28 8.89 -12.14
CA LEU A 858 -27.55 9.59 -12.01
C LEU A 858 -28.74 8.62 -11.94
N LEU A 859 -29.38 8.57 -10.78
CA LEU A 859 -30.59 7.78 -10.54
C LEU A 859 -31.83 8.64 -10.79
N THR A 860 -32.61 8.34 -11.83
CA THR A 860 -33.76 9.17 -12.24
C THR A 860 -35.09 8.44 -12.10
N HIS A 861 -36.12 9.14 -11.61
CA HIS A 861 -37.47 8.60 -11.65
C HIS A 861 -38.06 8.83 -13.06
N PRO A 862 -38.68 7.83 -13.72
CA PRO A 862 -39.05 7.90 -15.13
C PRO A 862 -40.19 8.87 -15.45
N GLU A 863 -40.99 9.25 -14.44
CA GLU A 863 -42.05 10.24 -14.59
C GLU A 863 -41.49 11.66 -14.81
N GLU A 864 -42.04 12.37 -15.79
CA GLU A 864 -41.75 13.79 -16.01
C GLU A 864 -42.72 14.68 -15.23
N PHE A 865 -42.18 15.76 -14.66
CA PHE A 865 -42.89 16.73 -13.85
C PHE A 865 -42.80 18.13 -14.45
N THR A 866 -43.83 18.94 -14.24
CA THR A 866 -43.87 20.36 -14.64
C THR A 866 -43.82 21.27 -13.42
N ASP A 867 -44.96 21.57 -12.80
CA ASP A 867 -45.06 22.34 -11.56
C ASP A 867 -45.24 21.36 -10.39
N TYR A 868 -44.31 21.38 -9.43
CA TYR A 868 -44.30 20.43 -8.33
C TYR A 868 -43.52 20.93 -7.13
N ARG A 869 -43.74 20.25 -6.00
CA ARG A 869 -42.86 20.27 -4.84
C ARG A 869 -42.22 18.90 -4.70
N LEU A 870 -40.90 18.86 -4.66
CA LEU A 870 -40.13 17.68 -4.35
C LEU A 870 -39.63 17.81 -2.92
N LYS A 871 -39.87 16.81 -2.10
CA LYS A 871 -39.33 16.72 -0.74
C LYS A 871 -38.54 15.43 -0.62
N LEU A 872 -37.39 15.49 0.04
CA LEU A 872 -36.56 14.32 0.35
C LEU A 872 -35.67 14.61 1.55
N ASP A 873 -35.26 13.54 2.22
CA ASP A 873 -34.24 13.57 3.24
C ASP A 873 -32.93 13.05 2.65
N TRP A 874 -31.82 13.69 3.03
CA TRP A 874 -30.48 13.29 2.67
C TRP A 874 -29.52 13.36 3.86
N LYS A 875 -28.46 12.58 3.84
CA LYS A 875 -27.39 12.55 4.86
C LYS A 875 -26.06 12.31 4.15
N MET A 876 -24.99 12.94 4.63
CA MET A 876 -23.62 12.71 4.17
C MET A 876 -22.79 12.06 5.26
N GLY A 877 -21.82 11.21 4.88
CA GLY A 877 -20.91 10.53 5.80
C GLY A 877 -19.85 11.48 6.33
N GLY A 878 -19.29 12.30 5.44
CA GLY A 878 -18.33 13.35 5.74
C GLY A 878 -18.49 14.56 4.82
N ASP A 879 -17.37 15.07 4.31
CA ASP A 879 -17.34 16.11 3.28
C ASP A 879 -17.39 15.49 1.88
N ASP A 880 -18.59 15.09 1.49
CA ASP A 880 -18.88 14.44 0.20
C ASP A 880 -19.49 15.43 -0.81
N ASN A 881 -19.71 14.97 -2.04
CA ASN A 881 -20.37 15.74 -3.08
C ASN A 881 -21.52 14.96 -3.72
N SER A 882 -22.68 15.60 -3.84
CA SER A 882 -23.86 15.07 -4.54
C SER A 882 -24.79 16.21 -4.96
N GLY A 883 -25.93 15.86 -5.54
CA GLY A 883 -26.92 16.80 -6.01
C GLY A 883 -28.28 16.17 -6.24
N VAL A 884 -29.32 17.01 -6.09
CA VAL A 884 -30.68 16.69 -6.53
C VAL A 884 -30.92 17.40 -7.86
N HIS A 885 -31.11 16.62 -8.92
CA HIS A 885 -31.36 17.17 -10.24
C HIS A 885 -32.85 17.31 -10.53
N ILE A 886 -33.21 18.42 -11.18
CA ILE A 886 -34.58 18.78 -11.60
C ILE A 886 -34.60 19.14 -13.08
N GLY A 887 -35.65 18.72 -13.80
CA GLY A 887 -35.80 19.02 -15.22
C GLY A 887 -34.82 18.25 -16.12
N VAL A 888 -34.36 17.08 -15.69
CA VAL A 888 -33.43 16.26 -16.49
C VAL A 888 -34.22 15.51 -17.56
N PRO A 889 -33.74 15.40 -18.81
CA PRO A 889 -34.31 14.47 -19.78
C PRO A 889 -34.09 13.00 -19.38
N ASP A 890 -34.67 12.07 -20.15
CA ASP A 890 -34.32 10.65 -20.04
C ASP A 890 -32.80 10.46 -20.28
N PRO A 891 -32.05 9.94 -19.29
CA PRO A 891 -30.60 9.84 -19.39
C PRO A 891 -30.14 8.80 -20.41
N GLN A 892 -30.98 7.83 -20.80
CA GLN A 892 -30.61 6.74 -21.72
C GLN A 892 -29.30 6.02 -21.32
N GLY A 893 -29.04 5.93 -20.01
CA GLY A 893 -27.84 5.32 -19.45
C GLY A 893 -26.60 6.23 -19.40
N ASP A 894 -26.68 7.51 -19.81
CA ASP A 894 -25.58 8.46 -19.79
C ASP A 894 -25.75 9.49 -18.63
N PRO A 895 -24.87 9.49 -17.63
CA PRO A 895 -24.96 10.39 -16.48
C PRO A 895 -24.68 11.86 -16.85
N GLU A 896 -24.13 12.14 -18.04
CA GLU A 896 -23.94 13.51 -18.54
C GLU A 896 -25.26 14.19 -18.91
N ALA A 897 -26.38 13.45 -18.98
CA ALA A 897 -27.72 14.02 -19.09
C ALA A 897 -28.02 15.03 -17.96
N ARG A 898 -27.36 14.90 -16.80
CA ARG A 898 -27.44 15.84 -15.69
C ARG A 898 -27.16 17.30 -16.08
N ASN A 899 -26.31 17.51 -17.09
CA ASN A 899 -25.94 18.84 -17.59
C ASN A 899 -27.09 19.56 -18.32
N GLN A 900 -28.17 18.83 -18.66
CA GLN A 900 -29.36 19.36 -19.34
C GLN A 900 -30.51 19.69 -18.37
N GLY A 901 -30.41 19.33 -17.09
CA GLY A 901 -31.30 19.77 -16.02
C GLY A 901 -30.63 20.82 -15.12
N PHE A 902 -31.24 21.19 -14.00
CA PHE A 902 -30.60 21.99 -12.94
C PHE A 902 -30.27 21.12 -11.74
N GLU A 903 -29.17 21.44 -11.07
CA GLU A 903 -28.70 20.74 -9.89
C GLU A 903 -28.86 21.62 -8.65
N VAL A 904 -29.53 21.08 -7.63
CA VAL A 904 -29.54 21.63 -6.28
C VAL A 904 -28.46 20.90 -5.49
N GLN A 905 -27.39 21.61 -5.16
CA GLN A 905 -26.18 20.99 -4.64
C GLN A 905 -26.34 20.42 -3.24
N ILE A 906 -25.63 19.33 -2.96
CA ILE A 906 -25.34 18.79 -1.63
C ILE A 906 -23.81 18.74 -1.51
N ASP A 907 -23.23 19.75 -0.86
CA ASP A 907 -21.78 19.92 -0.63
C ASP A 907 -21.57 21.09 0.35
N ALA A 908 -21.08 20.87 1.56
CA ALA A 908 -21.06 21.93 2.59
C ALA A 908 -19.84 22.87 2.48
N THR A 909 -18.75 22.43 1.86
CA THR A 909 -17.43 23.09 1.92
C THR A 909 -17.02 23.81 0.64
N ASP A 910 -17.72 23.58 -0.49
CA ASP A 910 -17.41 24.26 -1.76
C ASP A 910 -17.71 25.78 -1.73
N GLU A 911 -17.24 26.47 -2.76
CA GLU A 911 -17.43 27.90 -2.97
C GLU A 911 -18.93 28.29 -2.88
N PRO A 912 -19.27 29.53 -2.48
CA PRO A 912 -20.66 29.94 -2.27
C PRO A 912 -21.63 29.70 -3.45
N GLU A 913 -21.10 29.61 -4.67
CA GLU A 913 -21.83 29.38 -5.93
C GLU A 913 -22.07 27.89 -6.23
N LYS A 914 -21.50 26.98 -5.42
CA LYS A 914 -21.48 25.53 -5.60
C LYS A 914 -21.62 24.76 -4.28
N THR A 915 -22.20 25.39 -3.27
CA THR A 915 -22.42 24.77 -1.95
C THR A 915 -23.87 24.34 -1.76
N THR A 916 -24.15 23.59 -0.69
CA THR A 916 -25.46 23.06 -0.28
C THR A 916 -26.56 24.11 -0.42
N GLY A 917 -27.53 23.81 -1.29
CA GLY A 917 -28.68 24.66 -1.59
C GLY A 917 -28.43 25.66 -2.73
N ALA A 918 -27.23 25.73 -3.30
CA ALA A 918 -26.95 26.47 -4.52
C ALA A 918 -27.63 25.79 -5.73
N ILE A 919 -27.97 26.60 -6.72
CA ILE A 919 -28.24 26.11 -8.07
C ILE A 919 -26.90 26.09 -8.80
N TYR A 920 -26.30 24.91 -8.94
CA TYR A 920 -24.90 24.72 -9.31
C TYR A 920 -24.52 25.52 -10.57
N ASN A 921 -23.50 26.39 -10.47
CA ASN A 921 -23.03 27.33 -11.51
C ASN A 921 -24.01 28.45 -11.95
N PHE A 922 -25.21 28.57 -11.36
CA PHE A 922 -26.18 29.61 -11.73
C PHE A 922 -26.46 30.61 -10.62
N GLN A 923 -26.73 30.14 -9.41
CA GLN A 923 -27.03 31.01 -8.27
C GLN A 923 -26.60 30.36 -6.95
N GLY A 924 -25.63 31.00 -6.28
CA GLY A 924 -25.18 30.58 -4.96
C GLY A 924 -26.26 30.64 -3.88
N ALA A 925 -26.05 29.88 -2.81
CA ALA A 925 -26.95 29.82 -1.65
C ALA A 925 -26.90 31.11 -0.80
N ASP A 926 -27.97 31.40 -0.06
CA ASP A 926 -27.88 32.31 1.10
C ASP A 926 -27.09 31.63 2.21
N ILE A 927 -25.77 31.90 2.24
CA ILE A 927 -24.81 31.28 3.16
C ILE A 927 -25.22 31.43 4.63
N ALA A 928 -25.74 32.59 5.03
CA ALA A 928 -26.11 32.80 6.42
C ALA A 928 -27.35 31.97 6.82
N ALA A 929 -28.31 31.83 5.90
CA ALA A 929 -29.48 31.00 6.12
C ALA A 929 -29.13 29.51 6.06
N ARG A 930 -28.20 29.12 5.17
CA ARG A 930 -27.68 27.75 5.04
C ARG A 930 -27.00 27.34 6.34
N ASP A 931 -26.05 28.12 6.83
CA ASP A 931 -25.28 27.80 8.05
C ASP A 931 -26.16 27.70 9.30
N GLU A 932 -27.27 28.44 9.34
CA GLU A 932 -28.24 28.33 10.44
C GLU A 932 -29.13 27.08 10.33
N ALA A 933 -29.35 26.59 9.12
CA ALA A 933 -30.30 25.51 8.84
C ALA A 933 -29.65 24.14 8.65
N LEU A 934 -28.42 24.06 8.13
CA LEU A 934 -27.72 22.84 7.78
C LEU A 934 -27.28 22.06 9.03
N ASN A 935 -27.70 20.80 9.13
CA ASN A 935 -27.19 19.87 10.13
C ASN A 935 -25.83 19.32 9.68
N PRO A 936 -24.91 19.00 10.61
CA PRO A 936 -23.57 18.50 10.29
C PRO A 936 -23.58 17.11 9.62
N PRO A 937 -22.45 16.66 9.03
CA PRO A 937 -22.29 15.29 8.55
C PRO A 937 -22.68 14.24 9.60
N GLY A 938 -23.23 13.11 9.15
CA GLY A 938 -23.83 12.08 9.99
C GLY A 938 -25.28 12.35 10.41
N GLU A 939 -25.78 13.59 10.29
CA GLU A 939 -27.18 13.94 10.57
C GLU A 939 -28.02 14.11 9.29
N TRP A 940 -29.32 13.80 9.41
CA TRP A 940 -30.27 13.96 8.31
C TRP A 940 -30.63 15.43 8.08
N ASN A 941 -30.62 15.83 6.83
CA ASN A 941 -31.11 17.10 6.32
C ASN A 941 -32.32 16.86 5.41
N SER A 942 -33.25 17.81 5.34
CA SER A 942 -34.40 17.75 4.46
C SER A 942 -34.36 18.87 3.43
N TYR A 943 -34.58 18.52 2.16
CA TYR A 943 -34.91 19.49 1.13
C TYR A 943 -36.41 19.51 0.84
N GLU A 944 -36.96 20.71 0.67
CA GLU A 944 -38.19 20.95 -0.09
C GLU A 944 -37.84 21.87 -1.26
N ILE A 945 -37.90 21.35 -2.49
CA ILE A 945 -37.61 22.05 -3.74
C ILE A 945 -38.95 22.32 -4.44
N VAL A 946 -39.27 23.58 -4.64
CA VAL A 946 -40.49 24.03 -5.30
C VAL A 946 -40.15 24.50 -6.71
N VAL A 947 -40.70 23.82 -7.71
CA VAL A 947 -40.61 24.19 -9.12
C VAL A 947 -41.99 24.66 -9.56
N GLU A 948 -42.12 25.94 -9.94
CA GLU A 948 -43.37 26.53 -10.43
C GLU A 948 -43.05 27.46 -11.61
N ASP A 949 -43.63 27.18 -12.77
CA ASP A 949 -43.31 27.80 -14.06
C ASP A 949 -41.81 27.65 -14.43
N LEU A 950 -41.01 28.69 -14.21
CA LEU A 950 -39.56 28.73 -14.45
C LEU A 950 -38.80 29.14 -13.19
N ARG A 951 -39.42 29.00 -12.01
CA ARG A 951 -38.87 29.41 -10.74
C ARG A 951 -38.58 28.21 -9.85
N VAL A 952 -37.38 28.17 -9.28
CA VAL A 952 -36.92 27.14 -8.35
C VAL A 952 -36.70 27.77 -6.99
N GLN A 953 -37.39 27.28 -5.96
CA GLN A 953 -37.14 27.65 -4.57
C GLN A 953 -36.62 26.44 -3.80
N VAL A 954 -35.50 26.60 -3.10
CA VAL A 954 -34.87 25.55 -2.31
C VAL A 954 -35.01 25.89 -0.84
N TYR A 955 -35.69 25.02 -0.09
CA TYR A 955 -35.77 25.09 1.36
C TYR A 955 -34.94 23.97 1.98
N LEU A 956 -34.02 24.31 2.87
CA LEU A 956 -33.23 23.37 3.67
C LEU A 956 -33.74 23.40 5.10
N ASN A 957 -34.15 22.25 5.63
CA ASN A 957 -34.70 22.12 6.99
C ASN A 957 -35.81 23.17 7.30
N GLY A 958 -36.60 23.50 6.27
CA GLY A 958 -37.70 24.48 6.34
C GLY A 958 -37.29 25.95 6.19
N VAL A 959 -36.01 26.25 6.00
CA VAL A 959 -35.48 27.60 5.77
C VAL A 959 -35.24 27.81 4.28
N LEU A 960 -35.74 28.91 3.71
CA LEU A 960 -35.51 29.25 2.30
C LEU A 960 -34.03 29.62 2.09
N ILE A 961 -33.31 28.83 1.31
CA ILE A 961 -31.87 29.02 1.01
C ILE A 961 -31.67 29.66 -0.36
N ASN A 962 -32.53 29.32 -1.32
CA ASN A 962 -32.39 29.77 -2.69
C ASN A 962 -33.74 30.06 -3.34
N ASP A 963 -33.79 31.10 -4.15
CA ASP A 963 -34.97 31.51 -4.91
C ASP A 963 -34.50 32.01 -6.28
N PHE A 964 -34.50 31.11 -7.26
CA PHE A 964 -33.88 31.25 -8.56
C PHE A 964 -34.94 31.30 -9.67
N ASP A 965 -34.80 32.27 -10.57
CA ASP A 965 -35.63 32.41 -11.77
C ASP A 965 -34.79 31.98 -12.97
N THR A 966 -35.21 30.94 -13.67
CA THR A 966 -34.46 30.33 -14.77
C THR A 966 -34.66 31.05 -16.10
N GLU A 967 -35.49 32.12 -16.15
CA GLU A 967 -35.76 32.87 -17.36
C GLU A 967 -34.48 33.43 -17.99
N GLY A 968 -34.03 32.79 -19.08
CA GLY A 968 -32.84 33.18 -19.84
C GLY A 968 -31.50 32.74 -19.24
N ALA A 969 -31.50 31.81 -18.29
CA ALA A 969 -30.29 31.28 -17.65
C ALA A 969 -29.42 30.44 -18.62
N ASP A 970 -30.02 29.44 -19.29
CA ASP A 970 -29.36 28.59 -20.27
C ASP A 970 -30.39 28.05 -21.29
N PRO A 971 -30.22 28.26 -22.61
CA PRO A 971 -31.12 27.70 -23.61
C PRO A 971 -31.05 26.16 -23.75
N GLU A 972 -30.05 25.49 -23.18
CA GLU A 972 -29.88 24.04 -23.22
C GLU A 972 -30.57 23.31 -22.06
N ARG A 973 -31.10 24.04 -21.06
CA ARG A 973 -31.81 23.48 -19.90
C ARG A 973 -33.30 23.82 -19.93
N ASP A 974 -34.18 22.82 -19.80
CA ASP A 974 -35.64 22.98 -19.89
C ASP A 974 -36.33 22.48 -18.61
N LEU A 975 -36.92 23.41 -17.84
CA LEU A 975 -37.72 23.07 -16.66
C LEU A 975 -39.22 22.92 -16.96
N SER A 976 -39.66 23.10 -18.21
CA SER A 976 -41.08 23.03 -18.55
C SER A 976 -41.67 21.61 -18.46
N SER A 977 -40.82 20.58 -18.57
CA SER A 977 -41.11 19.17 -18.31
C SER A 977 -39.79 18.41 -18.17
N GLY A 978 -39.63 17.63 -17.10
CA GLY A 978 -38.46 16.76 -16.97
C GLY A 978 -38.50 15.88 -15.72
N ARG A 979 -37.54 14.98 -15.63
CA ARG A 979 -37.40 14.02 -14.53
C ARG A 979 -36.70 14.64 -13.32
N VAL A 980 -36.88 14.00 -12.18
CA VAL A 980 -36.11 14.23 -10.96
C VAL A 980 -35.02 13.16 -10.87
N GLY A 981 -33.81 13.55 -10.46
CA GLY A 981 -32.69 12.64 -10.28
C GLY A 981 -31.89 12.87 -9.00
N LEU A 982 -31.21 11.82 -8.54
CA LEU A 982 -30.26 11.82 -7.43
C LEU A 982 -28.87 11.48 -8.00
N GLN A 983 -27.84 12.19 -7.57
CA GLN A 983 -26.49 12.06 -8.12
C GLN A 983 -25.58 11.27 -7.18
N ASN A 984 -24.77 10.38 -7.75
CA ASN A 984 -23.48 10.02 -7.15
C ASN A 984 -22.38 10.78 -7.90
N HIS A 985 -21.50 11.51 -7.21
CA HIS A 985 -20.54 12.38 -7.88
C HIS A 985 -19.24 11.66 -8.28
N HIS A 986 -18.63 10.89 -7.37
CA HIS A 986 -17.43 10.08 -7.65
C HIS A 986 -17.37 8.84 -6.76
N THR A 987 -16.40 7.97 -7.03
CA THR A 987 -16.06 6.84 -6.14
C THR A 987 -15.74 7.36 -4.74
N GLY A 988 -16.42 6.82 -3.73
CA GLY A 988 -16.28 7.25 -2.34
C GLY A 988 -17.15 8.43 -1.91
N SER A 989 -18.05 8.96 -2.75
CA SER A 989 -19.07 9.93 -2.29
C SER A 989 -20.17 9.21 -1.51
N ASP A 990 -20.18 9.34 -0.19
CA ASP A 990 -21.12 8.66 0.69
C ASP A 990 -22.35 9.51 1.02
N VAL A 991 -23.39 9.40 0.19
CA VAL A 991 -24.64 10.16 0.34
C VAL A 991 -25.85 9.24 0.39
N TRP A 992 -26.61 9.38 1.47
CA TRP A 992 -27.84 8.62 1.69
C TRP A 992 -29.06 9.46 1.36
N PHE A 993 -30.10 8.81 0.81
CA PHE A 993 -31.40 9.41 0.56
C PHE A 993 -32.53 8.55 1.13
N ARG A 994 -33.60 9.22 1.57
CA ARG A 994 -34.87 8.56 1.93
C ARG A 994 -36.05 9.50 1.74
N ASP A 995 -37.25 8.94 1.88
CA ASP A 995 -38.51 9.67 1.89
C ASP A 995 -38.70 10.63 0.70
N VAL A 996 -38.25 10.20 -0.49
CA VAL A 996 -38.35 11.00 -1.71
C VAL A 996 -39.80 11.04 -2.14
N GLN A 997 -40.40 12.21 -2.11
CA GLN A 997 -41.83 12.40 -2.31
C GLN A 997 -42.13 13.66 -3.11
N VAL A 998 -43.21 13.62 -3.89
CA VAL A 998 -43.59 14.70 -4.80
C VAL A 998 -45.05 15.11 -4.60
N MET A 999 -45.33 16.39 -4.73
CA MET A 999 -46.68 16.96 -4.78
C MET A 999 -46.82 17.82 -6.04
N PRO A 1000 -47.67 17.45 -7.01
CA PRO A 1000 -47.97 18.30 -8.15
C PRO A 1000 -48.61 19.63 -7.73
N LEU A 1001 -48.18 20.73 -8.35
CA LEU A 1001 -48.80 22.04 -8.26
C LEU A 1001 -49.72 22.21 -9.50
N ALA A 1002 -50.91 22.76 -9.28
CA ALA A 1002 -52.06 22.61 -10.20
C ALA A 1002 -52.18 23.69 -11.28
#